data_AF-G0MEW8-F1
#
_entry.id   AF-G0MEW8-F1
#
_cell.length_a   1.000
_cell.length_b   1.000
_cell.length_c   1.000
_cell.angle_alpha   90.00
_cell.angle_beta   90.00
_cell.angle_gamma   90.00
#
_symmetry.space_group_name_H-M   'P 1'
#
loop_
_entity.id
_entity.type
_entity.pdbx_description
1 polymer ?
#
loop_
_entity_poly.entity_id
_entity_poly.type
_entity_poly.pdbx_seq_one_letter_code
_entity_poly.pdbx_strand_id
1 'polypeptide(L)'
;MNISSEGVTSPTQRRSPSDSSVAEDQRIATAIVKDSESSKEVEATEIDPCRGAWGNQLEFLLSTLGMAVGLGNIWRFPTRAFNNGGCAFLVPYISCAFLFGLPAVYLEFLLGQYHRTTAPIIFRRFAPILQGVGWMAVAVSSLVSIYYIIIIGWSTIYMSSIAMNHTAKWNSCDNDWNDVATCIGSDSKHKCAMFNKSELEPTPSWANLSDPYRVSSDYFFFKGSCYKRADLTNNFTIGASEQYFKNYVVSPSNGFLDFNELNVKSFIGMNVCWLIVILILWKGVDYMGKASYVIVTLPYFIIILLFFRGISLEGADEGLKFYLGNPDWSKVFAPATWGEALKQLCFSLGIGYGGLIGMSSFSRPDNNCFRDALIVIIGDTIMSIVGGAAVFSTLGFLAKQRGCSVKDVVQDGFSLAFVAFPEALSRMPLPELWSILFFLMLFFLGISTEVAYVNVFCSSICDQFVGLRKKKWMVVVGWCFVLYLIGIVMVTDGGFYWFIMFDEYAAGVSSCCAVTAEVLMVAYVYGRKNQMADMKEMLGAAKNRCTSWFGPHSPYFGFNWMFITPVLGSVSGVLIVLASIRAYPHGNDTEKYPPAFDIIGWAVCLLPMMMVIAFAIFAVIEFKRNGYDLRGLFMKQRQLKSYGRIYKKMSLKDRMKQRILPDREPWDDGPTGYKFNVSSETMSTSSRSSRNYSDRANLLNSASSRATHSKTQ
;
A
#
# COMPACT_ATOMS: atom_id res chain seq x y z
N MET A 1 -0.55 -22.91 -91.75
CA MET A 1 0.37 -23.81 -91.03
C MET A 1 0.00 -23.79 -89.55
N ASN A 2 0.29 -24.87 -88.84
CA ASN A 2 0.25 -25.15 -87.39
C ASN A 2 -0.14 -24.04 -86.38
N ILE A 3 -1.05 -24.39 -85.44
CA ILE A 3 -0.84 -24.54 -83.96
C ILE A 3 0.08 -23.47 -83.31
N SER A 4 -0.29 -22.70 -82.27
CA SER A 4 -1.38 -22.75 -81.24
C SER A 4 -1.90 -21.31 -80.94
N SER A 5 -2.53 -20.87 -79.82
CA SER A 5 -2.79 -21.41 -78.46
C SER A 5 -4.02 -20.78 -77.74
N GLU A 6 -4.26 -21.24 -76.51
CA GLU A 6 -4.93 -20.62 -75.33
C GLU A 6 -5.95 -19.45 -75.48
N GLY A 7 -7.13 -19.66 -74.87
CA GLY A 7 -7.45 -18.78 -73.72
C GLY A 7 -8.75 -17.96 -73.68
N VAL A 8 -9.84 -18.33 -74.36
CA VAL A 8 -11.14 -17.60 -74.25
C VAL A 8 -12.11 -18.26 -73.26
N THR A 9 -12.57 -17.54 -72.23
CA THR A 9 -14.00 -17.52 -71.77
C THR A 9 -14.24 -16.46 -70.68
N SER A 10 -15.51 -16.14 -70.42
CA SER A 10 -15.95 -14.95 -69.65
C SER A 10 -16.87 -15.34 -68.44
N PRO A 11 -17.70 -14.44 -67.84
CA PRO A 11 -17.82 -14.35 -66.37
C PRO A 11 -18.67 -15.42 -65.69
N THR A 12 -18.25 -15.85 -64.50
CA THR A 12 -18.97 -16.81 -63.65
C THR A 12 -20.06 -16.17 -62.77
N GLN A 13 -21.14 -16.91 -62.59
CA GLN A 13 -22.38 -16.50 -61.90
C GLN A 13 -22.17 -16.15 -60.41
N ARG A 14 -22.94 -15.17 -59.91
CA ARG A 14 -23.23 -15.08 -58.47
C ARG A 14 -24.02 -16.33 -58.04
N ARG A 15 -23.50 -17.09 -57.08
CA ARG A 15 -24.30 -18.09 -56.35
C ARG A 15 -25.24 -17.38 -55.37
N SER A 16 -26.47 -17.86 -55.25
CA SER A 16 -27.33 -17.59 -54.10
C SER A 16 -26.76 -18.25 -52.84
N PRO A 17 -27.07 -17.73 -51.62
CA PRO A 17 -26.82 -18.46 -50.38
C PRO A 17 -27.63 -19.75 -50.38
N SER A 18 -27.06 -20.84 -49.87
CA SER A 18 -27.84 -22.06 -49.56
C SER A 18 -28.62 -21.87 -48.28
N ASP A 19 -29.81 -22.46 -48.16
CA ASP A 19 -30.66 -22.34 -46.97
C ASP A 19 -29.94 -22.78 -45.68
N SER A 20 -28.99 -23.70 -45.78
CA SER A 20 -28.08 -24.08 -44.70
C SER A 20 -27.29 -22.90 -44.13
N SER A 21 -26.77 -22.00 -44.97
CA SER A 21 -26.02 -20.81 -44.52
C SER A 21 -26.93 -19.79 -43.84
N VAL A 22 -28.15 -19.58 -44.35
CA VAL A 22 -29.15 -18.70 -43.75
C VAL A 22 -29.64 -19.24 -42.40
N ALA A 23 -29.83 -20.56 -42.30
CA ALA A 23 -30.18 -21.23 -41.05
C ALA A 23 -29.05 -21.19 -40.01
N GLU A 24 -27.79 -21.30 -40.43
CA GLU A 24 -26.62 -21.11 -39.56
C GLU A 24 -26.58 -19.68 -39.01
N ASP A 25 -26.71 -18.67 -39.88
CA ASP A 25 -26.73 -17.25 -39.49
C ASP A 25 -27.93 -16.91 -38.58
N GLN A 26 -29.12 -17.48 -38.84
CA GLN A 26 -30.28 -17.30 -37.95
C GLN A 26 -30.10 -17.98 -36.58
N ARG A 27 -29.48 -19.17 -36.52
CA ARG A 27 -29.12 -19.82 -35.24
C ARG A 27 -28.09 -18.99 -34.48
N ILE A 28 -27.08 -18.46 -35.17
CA ILE A 28 -26.07 -17.55 -34.61
C ILE A 28 -26.74 -16.28 -34.06
N ALA A 29 -27.62 -15.64 -34.83
CA ALA A 29 -28.36 -14.44 -34.43
C ALA A 29 -29.28 -14.68 -33.22
N THR A 30 -30.05 -15.77 -33.22
CA THR A 30 -30.94 -16.14 -32.10
C THR A 30 -30.14 -16.37 -30.82
N ALA A 31 -29.00 -17.06 -30.91
CA ALA A 31 -28.12 -17.25 -29.76
C ALA A 31 -27.43 -15.93 -29.33
N ILE A 32 -27.13 -15.00 -30.24
CA ILE A 32 -26.62 -13.65 -29.89
C ILE A 32 -27.68 -12.83 -29.13
N VAL A 33 -28.96 -12.91 -29.49
CA VAL A 33 -30.04 -12.27 -28.72
C VAL A 33 -30.09 -12.85 -27.31
N LYS A 34 -30.07 -14.18 -27.18
CA LYS A 34 -30.11 -14.87 -25.88
C LYS A 34 -28.88 -14.59 -25.00
N ASP A 35 -27.67 -14.57 -25.58
CA ASP A 35 -26.44 -14.10 -24.92
C ASP A 35 -26.62 -12.65 -24.38
N SER A 36 -27.31 -11.78 -25.15
CA SER A 36 -27.53 -10.37 -24.79
C SER A 36 -28.63 -10.13 -23.76
N GLU A 37 -29.57 -11.06 -23.60
CA GLU A 37 -30.62 -11.03 -22.57
C GLU A 37 -30.07 -11.58 -21.25
N SER A 38 -29.34 -12.69 -21.28
CA SER A 38 -28.59 -13.20 -20.12
C SER A 38 -27.61 -12.14 -19.57
N SER A 39 -26.97 -11.36 -20.44
CA SER A 39 -26.12 -10.23 -20.03
C SER A 39 -26.86 -9.16 -19.21
N LYS A 40 -28.18 -8.97 -19.40
CA LYS A 40 -29.00 -8.02 -18.63
C LYS A 40 -29.50 -8.61 -17.31
N GLU A 41 -29.73 -9.91 -17.24
CA GLU A 41 -30.14 -10.58 -15.98
C GLU A 41 -29.00 -10.53 -14.94
N VAL A 42 -27.75 -10.66 -15.39
CA VAL A 42 -26.55 -10.43 -14.56
C VAL A 42 -26.46 -8.98 -14.05
N GLU A 43 -26.85 -8.01 -14.89
CA GLU A 43 -26.80 -6.58 -14.59
C GLU A 43 -27.75 -6.15 -13.44
N ALA A 44 -28.70 -7.02 -13.05
CA ALA A 44 -29.79 -6.70 -12.12
C ALA A 44 -29.61 -7.20 -10.66
N THR A 45 -28.54 -7.93 -10.31
CA THR A 45 -28.48 -8.66 -9.02
C THR A 45 -27.25 -8.40 -8.12
N GLU A 46 -26.23 -7.64 -8.55
CA GLU A 46 -24.95 -7.55 -7.81
C GLU A 46 -24.87 -6.49 -6.69
N ILE A 47 -25.52 -6.78 -5.55
CA ILE A 47 -24.96 -6.43 -4.23
C ILE A 47 -25.05 -7.68 -3.34
N ASP A 48 -23.95 -8.42 -3.19
CA ASP A 48 -23.83 -9.46 -2.18
C ASP A 48 -23.74 -8.82 -0.79
N PRO A 49 -24.75 -8.97 0.09
CA PRO A 49 -24.72 -8.38 1.43
C PRO A 49 -23.63 -8.99 2.32
N CYS A 50 -23.11 -10.18 1.99
CA CYS A 50 -21.99 -10.79 2.72
C CYS A 50 -20.63 -10.18 2.36
N ARG A 51 -20.53 -9.33 1.32
CA ARG A 51 -19.29 -8.63 0.96
C ARG A 51 -19.05 -7.36 1.79
N GLY A 52 -20.11 -6.71 2.27
CA GLY A 52 -20.05 -5.43 2.98
C GLY A 52 -19.87 -4.22 2.05
N ALA A 53 -20.00 -3.01 2.62
CA ALA A 53 -19.83 -1.73 1.94
C ALA A 53 -19.55 -0.61 2.96
N TRP A 54 -18.92 0.49 2.54
CA TRP A 54 -18.75 1.66 3.41
C TRP A 54 -20.12 2.27 3.78
N GLY A 55 -20.34 2.60 5.06
CA GLY A 55 -21.59 3.22 5.51
C GLY A 55 -21.82 4.58 4.85
N ASN A 56 -20.75 5.36 4.69
CA ASN A 56 -20.74 6.62 3.95
C ASN A 56 -19.39 6.88 3.24
N GLN A 57 -19.30 7.95 2.45
CA GLN A 57 -18.09 8.34 1.73
C GLN A 57 -16.94 8.80 2.65
N LEU A 58 -17.24 9.32 3.84
CA LEU A 58 -16.22 9.76 4.80
C LEU A 58 -15.48 8.57 5.42
N GLU A 59 -16.16 7.44 5.65
CA GLU A 59 -15.52 6.19 6.11
C GLU A 59 -14.55 5.62 5.06
N PHE A 60 -14.93 5.67 3.78
CA PHE A 60 -14.03 5.36 2.66
C PHE A 60 -12.82 6.29 2.64
N LEU A 61 -13.06 7.61 2.66
CA LEU A 61 -12.02 8.63 2.54
C LEU A 61 -11.04 8.64 3.71
N LEU A 62 -11.53 8.46 4.94
CA LEU A 62 -10.67 8.32 6.12
C LEU A 62 -9.90 7.00 6.09
N SER A 63 -10.52 5.90 5.68
CA SER A 63 -9.81 4.61 5.55
C SER A 63 -8.70 4.66 4.49
N THR A 64 -8.92 5.31 3.34
CA THR A 64 -7.89 5.51 2.32
C THR A 64 -6.79 6.46 2.77
N LEU A 65 -7.14 7.55 3.47
CA LEU A 65 -6.15 8.43 4.12
C LEU A 65 -5.33 7.69 5.18
N GLY A 66 -5.92 6.77 5.95
CA GLY A 66 -5.22 5.97 6.96
C GLY A 66 -4.25 4.92 6.39
N MET A 67 -4.42 4.53 5.12
CA MET A 67 -3.43 3.75 4.38
C MET A 67 -2.37 4.65 3.73
N ALA A 68 -2.79 5.77 3.14
CA ALA A 68 -1.92 6.67 2.37
C ALA A 68 -1.10 7.64 3.25
N VAL A 69 -1.38 7.68 4.55
CA VAL A 69 -0.69 8.51 5.54
C VAL A 69 -0.37 7.63 6.75
N GLY A 70 0.92 7.48 7.01
CA GLY A 70 1.45 6.56 8.01
C GLY A 70 2.75 7.05 8.61
N LEU A 71 3.54 6.11 9.15
CA LEU A 71 4.77 6.41 9.87
C LEU A 71 5.86 7.07 8.97
N GLY A 72 5.82 6.77 7.67
CA GLY A 72 6.73 7.34 6.66
C GLY A 72 6.64 8.86 6.52
N ASN A 73 5.50 9.48 6.80
CA ASN A 73 5.33 10.94 6.78
C ASN A 73 6.07 11.64 7.93
N ILE A 74 6.21 10.97 9.08
CA ILE A 74 6.77 11.53 10.31
C ILE A 74 8.29 11.33 10.42
N TRP A 75 8.83 10.18 10.00
CA TRP A 75 10.28 9.94 10.09
C TRP A 75 11.01 9.80 8.76
N ARG A 76 10.37 9.30 7.69
CA ARG A 76 11.08 9.03 6.43
C ARG A 76 11.13 10.29 5.57
N PHE A 77 10.00 10.94 5.34
CA PHE A 77 9.92 12.16 4.53
C PHE A 77 10.85 13.30 5.01
N PRO A 78 10.94 13.64 6.32
CA PRO A 78 11.76 14.77 6.76
C PRO A 78 13.26 14.50 6.54
N THR A 79 13.73 13.30 6.86
CA THR A 79 15.12 12.90 6.60
C THR A 79 15.43 12.83 5.11
N ARG A 80 14.49 12.33 4.27
CA ARG A 80 14.66 12.31 2.80
C ARG A 80 14.75 13.72 2.24
N ALA A 81 13.97 14.69 2.75
CA ALA A 81 14.10 16.09 2.40
C ALA A 81 15.46 16.67 2.80
N PHE A 82 15.90 16.47 4.04
CA PHE A 82 17.20 16.92 4.55
C PHE A 82 18.38 16.40 3.71
N ASN A 83 18.45 15.09 3.46
CA ASN A 83 19.51 14.47 2.66
C ASN A 83 19.51 14.91 1.17
N ASN A 84 18.40 15.48 0.69
CA ASN A 84 18.20 15.94 -0.69
C ASN A 84 18.02 17.46 -0.83
N GLY A 85 18.57 18.25 0.10
CA GLY A 85 18.66 19.71 -0.05
C GLY A 85 17.52 20.51 0.60
N GLY A 86 16.83 19.94 1.59
CA GLY A 86 15.78 20.59 2.37
C GLY A 86 14.58 20.93 1.48
N CYS A 87 14.15 22.19 1.51
CA CYS A 87 13.04 22.74 0.74
C CYS A 87 13.14 22.44 -0.78
N ALA A 88 14.37 22.32 -1.30
CA ALA A 88 14.62 21.97 -2.70
C ALA A 88 14.01 20.61 -3.09
N PHE A 89 13.91 19.65 -2.16
CA PHE A 89 13.28 18.34 -2.35
C PHE A 89 11.76 18.41 -2.58
N LEU A 90 11.10 19.48 -2.17
CA LEU A 90 9.66 19.65 -2.40
C LEU A 90 9.34 19.77 -3.89
N VAL A 91 10.25 20.31 -4.71
CA VAL A 91 10.07 20.43 -6.16
C VAL A 91 9.96 19.05 -6.85
N PRO A 92 10.93 18.12 -6.73
CA PRO A 92 10.79 16.78 -7.28
C PRO A 92 9.67 15.97 -6.62
N TYR A 93 9.43 16.09 -5.30
CA TYR A 93 8.34 15.36 -4.63
C TYR A 93 6.95 15.79 -5.14
N ILE A 94 6.65 17.09 -5.20
CA ILE A 94 5.37 17.60 -5.73
C ILE A 94 5.25 17.30 -7.24
N SER A 95 6.36 17.36 -7.99
CA SER A 95 6.38 16.96 -9.40
C SER A 95 6.03 15.48 -9.58
N CYS A 96 6.62 14.58 -8.79
CA CYS A 96 6.27 13.16 -8.77
C CYS A 96 4.82 12.92 -8.30
N ALA A 97 4.32 13.68 -7.32
CA ALA A 97 2.93 13.59 -6.86
C ALA A 97 1.93 13.89 -8.00
N PHE A 98 2.22 14.86 -8.87
CA PHE A 98 1.39 15.16 -10.03
C PHE A 98 1.64 14.22 -11.24
N LEU A 99 2.91 13.88 -11.52
CA LEU A 99 3.33 13.12 -12.71
C LEU A 99 3.17 11.60 -12.57
N PHE A 100 3.17 11.06 -11.35
CA PHE A 100 3.05 9.64 -11.07
C PHE A 100 1.94 9.33 -10.06
N GLY A 101 1.95 10.00 -8.90
CA GLY A 101 1.03 9.73 -7.79
C GLY A 101 -0.44 9.86 -8.19
N LEU A 102 -0.86 11.05 -8.64
CA LEU A 102 -2.26 11.32 -9.00
C LEU A 102 -2.77 10.44 -10.15
N PRO A 103 -2.02 10.23 -11.25
CA PRO A 103 -2.38 9.22 -12.24
C PRO A 103 -2.57 7.81 -11.65
N ALA A 104 -1.66 7.33 -10.80
CA ALA A 104 -1.70 5.95 -10.31
C ALA A 104 -2.79 5.72 -9.24
N VAL A 105 -2.92 6.62 -8.24
CA VAL A 105 -4.02 6.58 -7.25
C VAL A 105 -5.38 6.68 -7.93
N TYR A 106 -5.52 7.56 -8.92
CA TYR A 106 -6.77 7.67 -9.70
C TYR A 106 -7.05 6.40 -10.52
N LEU A 107 -6.02 5.73 -11.05
CA LEU A 107 -6.17 4.46 -11.75
C LEU A 107 -6.65 3.35 -10.81
N GLU A 108 -6.02 3.18 -9.64
CA GLU A 108 -6.43 2.16 -8.67
C GLU A 108 -7.88 2.38 -8.19
N PHE A 109 -8.27 3.64 -7.89
CA PHE A 109 -9.64 3.96 -7.50
C PHE A 109 -10.66 3.75 -8.64
N LEU A 110 -10.30 4.03 -9.89
CA LEU A 110 -11.15 3.72 -11.05
C LEU A 110 -11.38 2.22 -11.19
N LEU A 111 -10.32 1.41 -11.09
CA LEU A 111 -10.39 -0.05 -11.24
C LEU A 111 -11.28 -0.68 -10.16
N GLY A 112 -11.01 -0.37 -8.89
CA GLY A 112 -11.76 -0.92 -7.76
C GLY A 112 -13.23 -0.51 -7.80
N GLN A 113 -13.53 0.80 -7.88
CA GLN A 113 -14.92 1.28 -7.87
C GLN A 113 -15.73 0.80 -9.08
N TYR A 114 -15.13 0.72 -10.28
CA TYR A 114 -15.86 0.29 -11.47
C TYR A 114 -16.20 -1.20 -11.48
N HIS A 115 -15.22 -2.05 -11.11
CA HIS A 115 -15.33 -3.52 -11.14
C HIS A 115 -15.80 -4.17 -9.83
N ARG A 116 -15.85 -3.41 -8.72
CA ARG A 116 -16.36 -3.82 -7.40
C ARG A 116 -15.78 -5.15 -6.88
N THR A 117 -14.53 -5.43 -7.22
CA THR A 117 -13.75 -6.62 -6.85
C THR A 117 -12.28 -6.23 -6.61
N THR A 118 -11.48 -7.08 -5.95
CA THR A 118 -10.05 -6.84 -5.76
C THR A 118 -9.20 -7.08 -7.02
N ALA A 119 -7.96 -6.55 -7.00
CA ALA A 119 -7.01 -6.56 -8.12
C ALA A 119 -6.80 -7.94 -8.79
N PRO A 120 -6.62 -9.08 -8.07
CA PRO A 120 -6.44 -10.38 -8.71
C PRO A 120 -7.60 -10.79 -9.62
N ILE A 121 -8.85 -10.50 -9.21
CA ILE A 121 -10.05 -10.82 -9.99
C ILE A 121 -10.17 -9.88 -11.20
N ILE A 122 -9.90 -8.59 -11.04
CA ILE A 122 -9.90 -7.62 -12.13
C ILE A 122 -8.93 -8.04 -13.24
N PHE A 123 -7.67 -8.32 -12.89
CA PHE A 123 -6.66 -8.67 -13.89
C PHE A 123 -6.91 -10.05 -14.53
N ARG A 124 -7.43 -11.04 -13.77
CA ARG A 124 -7.91 -12.30 -14.36
C ARG A 124 -9.06 -12.09 -15.35
N ARG A 125 -10.01 -11.19 -15.06
CA ARG A 125 -11.13 -10.86 -15.97
C ARG A 125 -10.63 -10.14 -17.23
N PHE A 126 -9.49 -9.43 -17.17
CA PHE A 126 -8.84 -8.85 -18.35
C PHE A 126 -8.10 -9.90 -19.20
N ALA A 127 -7.30 -10.77 -18.57
CA ALA A 127 -6.62 -11.91 -19.17
C ALA A 127 -6.18 -12.91 -18.06
N PRO A 128 -6.75 -14.13 -17.99
CA PRO A 128 -6.46 -15.07 -16.89
C PRO A 128 -4.99 -15.38 -16.62
N ILE A 129 -4.14 -15.44 -17.65
CA ILE A 129 -2.70 -15.69 -17.47
C ILE A 129 -1.97 -14.57 -16.71
N LEU A 130 -2.53 -13.36 -16.66
CA LEU A 130 -1.95 -12.20 -15.99
C LEU A 130 -2.65 -11.86 -14.66
N GLN A 131 -3.48 -12.77 -14.13
CA GLN A 131 -4.09 -12.63 -12.79
C GLN A 131 -3.05 -12.44 -11.67
N GLY A 132 -1.85 -12.99 -11.85
CA GLY A 132 -0.75 -12.90 -10.90
C GLY A 132 -0.22 -11.48 -10.69
N VAL A 133 -0.54 -10.52 -11.57
CA VAL A 133 -0.23 -9.10 -11.35
C VAL A 133 -0.95 -8.56 -10.10
N GLY A 134 -2.21 -8.98 -9.87
CA GLY A 134 -2.93 -8.60 -8.66
C GLY A 134 -2.42 -9.32 -7.42
N TRP A 135 -1.98 -10.58 -7.56
CA TRP A 135 -1.36 -11.33 -6.46
C TRP A 135 0.03 -10.80 -6.07
N MET A 136 0.79 -10.25 -7.03
CA MET A 136 2.02 -9.51 -6.76
C MET A 136 1.71 -8.29 -5.87
N ALA A 137 0.73 -7.47 -6.23
CA ALA A 137 0.33 -6.30 -5.42
C ALA A 137 -0.11 -6.70 -4.00
N VAL A 138 -0.95 -7.73 -3.88
CA VAL A 138 -1.34 -8.32 -2.57
C VAL A 138 -0.11 -8.80 -1.80
N ALA A 139 0.84 -9.49 -2.44
CA ALA A 139 2.06 -9.97 -1.80
C ALA A 139 2.97 -8.83 -1.30
N VAL A 140 3.02 -7.67 -1.97
CA VAL A 140 3.73 -6.48 -1.47
C VAL A 140 3.10 -6.00 -0.15
N SER A 141 1.76 -5.85 -0.10
CA SER A 141 1.09 -5.46 1.15
C SER A 141 1.33 -6.45 2.30
N SER A 142 1.36 -7.74 1.98
CA SER A 142 1.64 -8.83 2.93
C SER A 142 3.06 -8.77 3.49
N LEU A 143 4.08 -8.55 2.65
CA LEU A 143 5.47 -8.49 3.12
C LEU A 143 5.76 -7.26 3.99
N VAL A 144 5.09 -6.13 3.72
CA VAL A 144 5.23 -4.91 4.53
C VAL A 144 4.61 -5.09 5.91
N SER A 145 3.41 -5.66 5.97
CA SER A 145 2.70 -5.95 7.24
C SER A 145 3.55 -6.74 8.25
N ILE A 146 4.37 -7.71 7.80
CA ILE A 146 5.26 -8.52 8.65
C ILE A 146 6.24 -7.65 9.47
N TYR A 147 6.81 -6.60 8.88
CA TYR A 147 7.81 -5.76 9.56
C TYR A 147 7.22 -4.46 10.13
N TYR A 148 6.16 -3.93 9.53
CA TYR A 148 5.53 -2.68 9.96
C TYR A 148 4.88 -2.83 11.34
N ILE A 149 4.24 -3.98 11.63
CA ILE A 149 3.69 -4.34 12.95
C ILE A 149 4.73 -4.25 14.09
N ILE A 150 6.01 -4.52 13.82
CA ILE A 150 7.10 -4.49 14.82
C ILE A 150 7.31 -3.06 15.34
N ILE A 151 7.19 -2.05 14.46
CA ILE A 151 7.40 -0.64 14.82
C ILE A 151 6.21 -0.08 15.62
N ILE A 152 5.01 -0.59 15.35
CA ILE A 152 3.82 -0.36 16.18
C ILE A 152 4.07 -1.00 17.56
N GLY A 153 4.61 -2.22 17.60
CA GLY A 153 5.07 -2.90 18.80
C GLY A 153 6.04 -2.06 19.64
N TRP A 154 7.12 -1.53 19.05
CA TRP A 154 8.04 -0.61 19.74
C TRP A 154 7.33 0.63 20.28
N SER A 155 6.38 1.20 19.52
CA SER A 155 5.56 2.33 20.00
C SER A 155 4.77 1.98 21.28
N THR A 156 4.27 0.74 21.42
CA THR A 156 3.62 0.29 22.67
C THR A 156 4.59 0.18 23.86
N ILE A 157 5.87 -0.13 23.64
CA ILE A 157 6.89 -0.19 24.70
C ILE A 157 7.13 1.22 25.27
N TYR A 158 7.25 2.23 24.42
CA TYR A 158 7.38 3.63 24.86
C TYR A 158 6.10 4.12 25.57
N MET A 159 4.90 3.81 25.06
CA MET A 159 3.65 4.13 25.76
C MET A 159 3.56 3.48 27.14
N SER A 160 3.99 2.22 27.28
CA SER A 160 4.08 1.51 28.56
C SER A 160 5.06 2.20 29.52
N SER A 161 6.24 2.59 29.02
CA SER A 161 7.24 3.35 29.81
C SER A 161 6.67 4.67 30.35
N ILE A 162 5.93 5.42 29.53
CA ILE A 162 5.28 6.68 29.95
C ILE A 162 4.19 6.39 31.00
N ALA A 163 3.37 5.34 30.81
CA ALA A 163 2.34 4.95 31.77
C ALA A 163 2.91 4.50 33.13
N MET A 164 4.15 4.00 33.16
CA MET A 164 4.91 3.70 34.38
C MET A 164 5.67 4.93 34.96
N ASN A 165 5.45 6.13 34.42
CA ASN A 165 6.16 7.37 34.76
C ASN A 165 7.70 7.25 34.61
N HIS A 166 8.16 6.47 33.63
CA HIS A 166 9.58 6.24 33.33
C HIS A 166 10.13 7.16 32.23
N THR A 167 9.39 8.21 31.83
CA THR A 167 9.75 9.21 30.80
C THR A 167 11.16 9.81 30.99
N ALA A 168 11.60 10.00 32.24
CA ALA A 168 12.94 10.51 32.54
C ALA A 168 14.06 9.47 32.30
N LYS A 169 13.78 8.17 32.49
CA LYS A 169 14.80 7.10 32.49
C LYS A 169 15.47 6.91 31.14
N TRP A 170 14.80 7.21 30.04
CA TRP A 170 15.41 7.06 28.71
C TRP A 170 16.42 8.17 28.38
N ASN A 171 16.62 9.19 29.23
CA ASN A 171 17.67 10.22 29.05
C ASN A 171 18.69 10.33 30.20
N SER A 172 18.54 9.53 31.26
CA SER A 172 19.59 9.30 32.24
C SER A 172 20.53 8.16 31.77
N CYS A 173 21.75 8.14 32.30
CA CYS A 173 22.70 7.03 32.14
C CYS A 173 22.72 6.10 33.36
N ASP A 174 21.79 6.34 34.29
CA ASP A 174 21.82 5.83 35.66
C ASP A 174 20.83 4.63 35.79
N ASN A 175 20.80 3.73 34.78
CA ASN A 175 19.89 2.57 34.67
C ASN A 175 20.64 1.29 34.23
N ASP A 176 20.07 0.12 34.53
CA ASP A 176 20.69 -1.22 34.31
C ASP A 176 21.06 -1.55 32.85
N TRP A 177 20.44 -0.89 31.87
CA TRP A 177 20.70 -1.09 30.43
C TRP A 177 21.75 -0.13 29.86
N ASN A 178 22.24 0.83 30.66
CA ASN A 178 23.22 1.80 30.20
C ASN A 178 24.65 1.26 30.36
N ASP A 179 25.46 1.38 29.30
CA ASP A 179 26.90 1.20 29.44
C ASP A 179 27.51 2.50 29.99
N VAL A 180 27.89 2.45 31.26
CA VAL A 180 28.55 3.55 32.00
C VAL A 180 29.88 3.96 31.36
N ALA A 181 30.53 3.09 30.57
CA ALA A 181 31.78 3.40 29.88
C ALA A 181 31.59 4.26 28.61
N THR A 182 30.36 4.37 28.07
CA THR A 182 30.06 5.10 26.81
C THR A 182 28.86 6.06 26.88
N CYS A 183 27.98 5.96 27.88
CA CYS A 183 26.74 6.73 27.92
C CYS A 183 26.94 8.24 28.15
N ILE A 184 26.20 9.08 27.42
CA ILE A 184 26.02 10.52 27.69
C ILE A 184 24.53 10.83 27.91
N GLY A 185 24.20 11.38 29.07
CA GLY A 185 22.82 11.72 29.47
C GLY A 185 22.50 13.20 29.28
N SER A 186 21.22 13.57 29.42
CA SER A 186 20.78 14.98 29.37
C SER A 186 21.50 15.86 30.40
N ASP A 187 21.77 15.29 31.56
CA ASP A 187 22.25 16.04 32.72
C ASP A 187 23.75 16.33 32.67
N SER A 188 24.48 15.85 31.65
CA SER A 188 25.95 16.03 31.56
C SER A 188 26.41 17.49 31.61
N LYS A 189 25.56 18.46 31.25
CA LYS A 189 25.83 19.90 31.45
C LYS A 189 25.63 20.34 32.91
N HIS A 190 24.56 19.87 33.57
CA HIS A 190 24.27 20.17 34.98
C HIS A 190 25.27 19.50 35.93
N LYS A 191 25.59 18.21 35.68
CA LYS A 191 26.64 17.46 36.39
C LYS A 191 28.00 18.20 36.28
N CYS A 192 28.34 18.83 35.13
CA CYS A 192 29.54 19.69 35.03
C CYS A 192 29.43 21.05 35.73
N ALA A 193 28.30 21.74 35.67
CA ALA A 193 28.08 22.99 36.41
C ALA A 193 28.12 22.79 37.94
N MET A 194 27.89 21.55 38.42
CA MET A 194 28.13 21.15 39.80
C MET A 194 29.56 20.71 40.07
N PHE A 195 30.21 19.97 39.16
CA PHE A 195 31.61 19.53 39.33
C PHE A 195 32.57 20.70 39.60
N ASN A 196 32.46 21.78 38.82
CA ASN A 196 33.26 22.99 39.02
C ASN A 196 32.98 23.74 40.35
N LYS A 197 31.95 23.37 41.13
CA LYS A 197 31.72 23.91 42.48
C LYS A 197 32.50 23.16 43.56
N SER A 198 33.05 21.99 43.25
CA SER A 198 33.88 21.18 44.16
C SER A 198 35.34 21.65 44.20
N GLU A 199 35.80 22.38 43.18
CA GLU A 199 37.21 22.78 42.98
C GLU A 199 37.38 24.32 42.90
N LEU A 200 36.60 25.08 43.67
CA LEU A 200 36.70 26.54 43.70
C LEU A 200 37.62 27.05 44.83
N GLU A 201 38.83 27.47 44.45
CA GLU A 201 39.46 28.62 45.13
C GLU A 201 38.57 29.87 44.97
N PRO A 202 38.59 30.82 45.92
CA PRO A 202 37.70 31.97 45.89
C PRO A 202 38.00 32.91 44.70
N THR A 203 36.97 33.19 43.89
CA THR A 203 37.06 34.14 42.77
C THR A 203 37.49 35.53 43.24
N PRO A 204 38.51 36.17 42.62
CA PRO A 204 39.01 37.46 43.07
C PRO A 204 37.99 38.59 42.85
N SER A 205 37.89 39.47 43.84
CA SER A 205 36.78 40.44 44.03
C SER A 205 36.66 41.56 42.99
N TRP A 206 37.49 41.60 41.96
CA TRP A 206 37.42 42.57 40.86
C TRP A 206 36.57 42.08 39.67
N ALA A 207 36.24 40.79 39.60
CA ALA A 207 35.46 40.19 38.52
C ALA A 207 33.95 40.47 38.66
N ASN A 208 33.54 41.70 38.32
CA ASN A 208 32.14 42.14 38.33
C ASN A 208 31.33 41.54 37.15
N LEU A 209 31.13 40.22 37.18
CA LEU A 209 30.26 39.47 36.26
C LEU A 209 28.95 39.13 36.98
N SER A 210 27.83 39.62 36.45
CA SER A 210 26.49 39.45 37.04
C SER A 210 25.89 38.05 36.93
N ASP A 211 26.59 37.11 36.27
CA ASP A 211 26.37 35.66 36.36
C ASP A 211 27.69 34.92 36.06
N PRO A 212 28.34 34.31 37.08
CA PRO A 212 29.63 33.63 36.90
C PRO A 212 29.52 32.17 36.42
N TYR A 213 28.32 31.62 36.17
CA TYR A 213 28.12 30.16 35.98
C TYR A 213 27.85 29.69 34.54
N ARG A 214 28.52 30.30 33.53
CA ARG A 214 28.47 29.81 32.15
C ARG A 214 29.59 28.81 31.82
N VAL A 215 29.33 27.53 32.10
CA VAL A 215 30.06 26.42 31.45
C VAL A 215 29.84 26.51 29.94
N SER A 216 30.90 26.44 29.12
CA SER A 216 30.75 26.49 27.65
C SER A 216 29.87 25.35 27.13
N SER A 217 29.19 25.58 26.00
CA SER A 217 28.28 24.63 25.35
C SER A 217 28.86 23.24 25.10
N ASP A 218 30.19 23.15 25.05
CA ASP A 218 30.97 22.06 24.49
C ASP A 218 31.48 21.09 25.55
N TYR A 219 31.26 21.37 26.84
CA TYR A 219 31.67 20.50 27.94
C TYR A 219 30.59 19.49 28.34
N PHE A 220 31.00 18.23 28.54
CA PHE A 220 30.14 17.12 28.93
C PHE A 220 30.75 16.35 30.10
N PHE A 221 29.94 16.07 31.12
CA PHE A 221 30.29 15.17 32.21
C PHE A 221 30.29 13.72 31.71
N PHE A 222 31.42 13.03 31.89
CA PHE A 222 31.67 11.67 31.44
C PHE A 222 32.73 11.03 32.36
N LYS A 223 32.57 9.75 32.74
CA LYS A 223 33.51 9.00 33.61
C LYS A 223 33.97 9.74 34.89
N GLY A 224 33.12 10.59 35.46
CA GLY A 224 33.39 11.35 36.70
C GLY A 224 34.00 12.74 36.51
N SER A 225 34.33 13.14 35.28
CA SER A 225 35.02 14.40 34.98
C SER A 225 34.38 15.18 33.81
N CYS A 226 34.78 16.43 33.62
CA CYS A 226 34.28 17.30 32.55
C CYS A 226 35.27 17.39 31.38
N TYR A 227 34.87 16.90 30.22
CA TYR A 227 35.67 16.91 28.99
C TYR A 227 35.03 17.81 27.93
N LYS A 228 35.83 18.37 27.00
CA LYS A 228 35.27 19.02 25.81
C LYS A 228 34.87 17.96 24.79
N ARG A 229 33.82 18.25 24.01
CA ARG A 229 33.30 17.39 22.93
C ARG A 229 34.34 17.05 21.87
N ALA A 230 35.28 17.96 21.60
CA ALA A 230 36.39 17.73 20.66
C ALA A 230 37.42 16.69 21.18
N ASP A 231 37.60 16.59 22.50
CA ASP A 231 38.54 15.64 23.12
C ASP A 231 37.94 14.22 23.20
N LEU A 232 36.61 14.11 23.07
CA LEU A 232 35.85 12.86 23.17
C LEU A 232 35.72 12.09 21.84
N THR A 233 36.07 12.67 20.69
CA THR A 233 35.78 12.07 19.37
C THR A 233 36.49 10.73 19.11
N ASN A 234 37.50 10.38 19.90
CA ASN A 234 38.19 9.09 19.84
C ASN A 234 37.56 8.01 20.75
N ASN A 235 36.55 8.34 21.55
CA ASN A 235 35.76 7.40 22.35
C ASN A 235 34.36 7.25 21.74
N PHE A 236 33.87 6.01 21.64
CA PHE A 236 32.54 5.69 21.10
C PHE A 236 31.41 6.06 22.08
N THR A 237 31.20 7.34 22.36
CA THR A 237 30.16 7.79 23.29
C THR A 237 28.78 7.83 22.64
N ILE A 238 27.78 7.25 23.30
CA ILE A 238 26.42 7.03 22.79
C ILE A 238 25.41 7.77 23.68
N GLY A 239 24.40 8.41 23.08
CA GLY A 239 23.37 9.12 23.83
C GLY A 239 22.47 8.18 24.64
N ALA A 240 22.02 8.60 25.83
CA ALA A 240 21.17 7.81 26.71
C ALA A 240 19.91 7.26 26.02
N SER A 241 19.21 8.07 25.22
CA SER A 241 18.02 7.60 24.47
C SER A 241 18.36 6.63 23.33
N GLU A 242 19.60 6.65 22.84
CA GLU A 242 20.08 5.69 21.83
C GLU A 242 20.43 4.36 22.49
N GLN A 243 21.06 4.38 23.67
CA GLN A 243 21.23 3.19 24.51
C GLN A 243 19.88 2.64 25.00
N TYR A 244 18.88 3.48 25.31
CA TYR A 244 17.54 3.00 25.64
C TYR A 244 16.92 2.23 24.46
N PHE A 245 16.94 2.79 23.25
CA PHE A 245 16.42 2.10 22.08
C PHE A 245 17.22 0.81 21.77
N LYS A 246 18.55 0.90 21.66
CA LYS A 246 19.40 -0.24 21.32
C LYS A 246 19.44 -1.30 22.42
N ASN A 247 19.76 -0.95 23.66
CA ASN A 247 20.02 -1.93 24.72
C ASN A 247 18.73 -2.39 25.42
N TYR A 248 17.71 -1.54 25.56
CA TYR A 248 16.49 -1.87 26.29
C TYR A 248 15.29 -2.22 25.39
N VAL A 249 15.03 -1.48 24.30
CA VAL A 249 13.84 -1.72 23.45
C VAL A 249 14.08 -2.85 22.46
N VAL A 250 15.22 -2.84 21.78
CA VAL A 250 15.56 -3.77 20.68
C VAL A 250 16.45 -4.93 21.15
N SER A 251 17.51 -4.65 21.90
CA SER A 251 18.51 -5.60 22.40
C SER A 251 19.16 -6.46 21.28
N PRO A 252 19.78 -5.86 20.24
CA PRO A 252 20.27 -6.60 19.08
C PRO A 252 21.53 -7.42 19.38
N SER A 253 21.65 -8.57 18.70
CA SER A 253 22.83 -9.44 18.73
C SER A 253 24.05 -8.87 17.96
N ASN A 254 25.16 -9.62 17.96
CA ASN A 254 26.35 -9.31 17.17
C ASN A 254 26.18 -9.71 15.68
N GLY A 255 25.54 -10.85 15.40
CA GLY A 255 25.38 -11.40 14.05
C GLY A 255 23.94 -11.50 13.55
N PHE A 256 23.77 -11.38 12.23
CA PHE A 256 22.48 -11.48 11.50
C PHE A 256 21.74 -12.82 11.67
N LEU A 257 22.42 -13.89 12.13
CA LEU A 257 21.86 -15.24 12.29
C LEU A 257 21.77 -15.68 13.77
N ASP A 258 22.00 -14.77 14.72
CA ASP A 258 21.99 -15.07 16.15
C ASP A 258 20.55 -14.99 16.71
N PHE A 259 19.80 -16.08 16.61
CA PHE A 259 18.40 -16.19 17.06
C PHE A 259 18.27 -16.75 18.50
N ASN A 260 19.19 -16.39 19.40
CA ASN A 260 19.41 -17.12 20.65
C ASN A 260 18.29 -16.90 21.69
N GLU A 261 17.97 -15.64 21.99
CA GLU A 261 16.87 -15.27 22.89
C GLU A 261 15.74 -14.54 22.13
N LEU A 262 14.62 -14.37 22.84
CA LEU A 262 13.42 -13.70 22.36
C LEU A 262 13.22 -12.42 23.17
N ASN A 263 13.21 -11.27 22.50
CA ASN A 263 12.91 -9.99 23.14
C ASN A 263 11.44 -9.94 23.58
N VAL A 264 11.21 -10.33 24.83
CA VAL A 264 9.87 -10.43 25.46
C VAL A 264 9.09 -9.12 25.38
N LYS A 265 9.76 -7.96 25.39
CA LYS A 265 9.11 -6.63 25.33
C LYS A 265 8.54 -6.40 23.93
N SER A 266 9.34 -6.64 22.89
CA SER A 266 8.91 -6.58 21.49
C SER A 266 7.87 -7.65 21.17
N PHE A 267 7.97 -8.83 21.79
CA PHE A 267 6.98 -9.91 21.67
C PHE A 267 5.61 -9.53 22.22
N ILE A 268 5.55 -8.98 23.43
CA ILE A 268 4.30 -8.50 24.03
C ILE A 268 3.71 -7.36 23.18
N GLY A 269 4.53 -6.40 22.75
CA GLY A 269 4.09 -5.31 21.87
C GLY A 269 3.48 -5.81 20.55
N MET A 270 4.15 -6.74 19.87
CA MET A 270 3.65 -7.37 18.63
C MET A 270 2.32 -8.11 18.86
N ASN A 271 2.21 -8.88 19.94
CA ASN A 271 0.97 -9.60 20.30
C ASN A 271 -0.21 -8.64 20.52
N VAL A 272 0.00 -7.54 21.27
CA VAL A 272 -1.03 -6.51 21.50
C VAL A 272 -1.49 -5.88 20.18
N CYS A 273 -0.56 -5.57 19.28
CA CYS A 273 -0.88 -4.98 17.98
C CYS A 273 -1.71 -5.93 17.10
N TRP A 274 -1.33 -7.22 17.00
CA TRP A 274 -2.10 -8.21 16.23
C TRP A 274 -3.53 -8.42 16.76
N LEU A 275 -3.72 -8.44 18.08
CA LEU A 275 -5.05 -8.54 18.68
C LEU A 275 -5.93 -7.33 18.30
N ILE A 276 -5.36 -6.12 18.30
CA ILE A 276 -6.06 -4.90 17.91
C ILE A 276 -6.44 -4.91 16.42
N VAL A 277 -5.53 -5.34 15.53
CA VAL A 277 -5.81 -5.50 14.09
C VAL A 277 -6.95 -6.50 13.85
N ILE A 278 -6.94 -7.65 14.54
CA ILE A 278 -8.01 -8.66 14.47
C ILE A 278 -9.36 -8.09 14.93
N LEU A 279 -9.38 -7.32 16.03
CA LEU A 279 -10.61 -6.71 16.56
C LEU A 279 -11.20 -5.65 15.61
N ILE A 280 -10.35 -4.81 14.99
CA ILE A 280 -10.79 -3.81 14.01
C ILE A 280 -11.33 -4.48 12.74
N LEU A 281 -10.70 -5.57 12.28
CA LEU A 281 -11.11 -6.30 11.08
C LEU A 281 -12.19 -7.38 11.30
N TRP A 282 -12.69 -7.56 12.54
CA TRP A 282 -13.62 -8.65 12.88
C TRP A 282 -14.90 -8.69 12.03
N LYS A 283 -15.42 -7.51 11.63
CA LYS A 283 -16.53 -7.37 10.65
C LYS A 283 -16.09 -6.72 9.33
N GLY A 284 -14.79 -6.68 9.05
CA GLY A 284 -14.24 -6.07 7.84
C GLY A 284 -14.48 -4.55 7.75
N VAL A 285 -14.87 -4.08 6.56
CA VAL A 285 -14.92 -2.64 6.23
C VAL A 285 -15.88 -1.84 7.12
N ASP A 286 -16.97 -2.45 7.59
CA ASP A 286 -17.94 -1.86 8.51
C ASP A 286 -17.36 -1.42 9.86
N TYR A 287 -16.30 -2.09 10.33
CA TYR A 287 -15.62 -1.78 11.60
C TYR A 287 -14.33 -0.97 11.33
N MET A 288 -13.58 -1.29 10.27
CA MET A 288 -12.45 -0.48 9.79
C MET A 288 -12.86 0.99 9.56
N GLY A 289 -13.96 1.22 8.83
CA GLY A 289 -14.48 2.56 8.55
C GLY A 289 -14.87 3.32 9.82
N LYS A 290 -15.48 2.63 10.80
CA LYS A 290 -15.86 3.25 12.09
C LYS A 290 -14.66 3.51 13.00
N ALA A 291 -13.63 2.67 12.94
CA ALA A 291 -12.38 2.90 13.65
C ALA A 291 -11.60 4.10 13.05
N SER A 292 -11.68 4.30 11.73
CA SER A 292 -10.98 5.38 11.03
C SER A 292 -11.31 6.79 11.55
N TYR A 293 -12.54 7.04 12.03
CA TYR A 293 -12.93 8.32 12.63
C TYR A 293 -12.06 8.74 13.82
N VAL A 294 -11.48 7.81 14.57
CA VAL A 294 -10.58 8.10 15.70
C VAL A 294 -9.13 7.89 15.28
N ILE A 295 -8.82 6.72 14.72
CA ILE A 295 -7.43 6.29 14.44
C ILE A 295 -6.78 7.19 13.38
N VAL A 296 -7.54 7.67 12.38
CA VAL A 296 -6.96 8.50 11.31
C VAL A 296 -7.02 9.99 11.66
N THR A 297 -8.08 10.47 12.34
CA THR A 297 -8.22 11.91 12.61
C THR A 297 -7.33 12.40 13.75
N LEU A 298 -7.10 11.60 14.78
CA LEU A 298 -6.34 12.03 15.95
C LEU A 298 -4.86 12.33 15.63
N PRO A 299 -4.15 11.54 14.78
CA PRO A 299 -2.83 11.92 14.27
C PRO A 299 -2.74 13.31 13.63
N TYR A 300 -3.72 13.73 12.82
CA TYR A 300 -3.73 15.08 12.24
C TYR A 300 -3.89 16.16 13.33
N PHE A 301 -4.74 15.93 14.34
CA PHE A 301 -4.86 16.84 15.47
C PHE A 301 -3.55 16.93 16.27
N ILE A 302 -2.93 15.79 16.56
CA ILE A 302 -1.68 15.70 17.31
C ILE A 302 -0.53 16.38 16.55
N ILE A 303 -0.35 16.16 15.25
CA ILE A 303 0.77 16.77 14.52
C ILE A 303 0.62 18.30 14.40
N ILE A 304 -0.61 18.82 14.32
CA ILE A 304 -0.88 20.27 14.35
C ILE A 304 -0.53 20.84 15.73
N LEU A 305 -0.90 20.16 16.81
CA LEU A 305 -0.57 20.54 18.19
C LEU A 305 0.95 20.45 18.45
N LEU A 306 1.63 19.42 17.94
CA LEU A 306 3.09 19.28 18.00
C LEU A 306 3.81 20.32 17.12
N PHE A 307 3.23 20.73 16.00
CA PHE A 307 3.76 21.83 15.17
C PHE A 307 3.70 23.15 15.94
N PHE A 308 2.54 23.53 16.47
CA PHE A 308 2.41 24.75 17.28
C PHE A 308 3.27 24.71 18.54
N ARG A 309 3.45 23.53 19.15
CA ARG A 309 4.42 23.38 20.24
C ARG A 309 5.86 23.55 19.75
N GLY A 310 6.24 22.88 18.68
CA GLY A 310 7.59 22.92 18.09
C GLY A 310 8.05 24.33 17.79
N ILE A 311 7.22 25.14 17.12
CA ILE A 311 7.57 26.53 16.79
C ILE A 311 7.63 27.48 18.01
N SER A 312 7.10 27.07 19.16
CA SER A 312 7.19 27.82 20.43
C SER A 312 8.47 27.51 21.24
N LEU A 313 9.33 26.61 20.74
CA LEU A 313 10.57 26.23 21.41
C LEU A 313 11.75 27.08 20.94
N GLU A 314 12.68 27.35 21.85
CA GLU A 314 13.88 28.13 21.53
C GLU A 314 14.83 27.33 20.62
N GLY A 315 15.23 27.90 19.48
CA GLY A 315 16.02 27.22 18.45
C GLY A 315 15.19 26.51 17.36
N ALA A 316 13.86 26.52 17.46
CA ALA A 316 12.98 26.02 16.40
C ALA A 316 13.18 26.73 15.06
N ASP A 317 13.60 28.00 15.09
CA ASP A 317 13.90 28.79 13.90
C ASP A 317 15.14 28.30 13.17
N GLU A 318 16.17 27.79 13.85
CA GLU A 318 17.32 27.16 13.22
C GLU A 318 16.90 25.89 12.45
N GLY A 319 16.11 25.04 13.08
CA GLY A 319 15.54 23.85 12.46
C GLY A 319 14.69 24.16 11.23
N LEU A 320 13.79 25.15 11.33
CA LEU A 320 12.97 25.60 10.21
C LEU A 320 13.78 26.31 9.11
N LYS A 321 14.87 27.02 9.44
CA LYS A 321 15.81 27.56 8.44
C LYS A 321 16.54 26.44 7.69
N PHE A 322 16.96 25.37 8.37
CA PHE A 322 17.54 24.20 7.71
C PHE A 322 16.52 23.43 6.84
N TYR A 323 15.26 23.35 7.25
CA TYR A 323 14.23 22.66 6.47
C TYR A 323 13.70 23.48 5.27
N LEU A 324 13.29 24.73 5.51
CA LEU A 324 12.59 25.56 4.51
C LEU A 324 13.44 26.72 3.96
N GLY A 325 14.37 27.26 4.75
CA GLY A 325 15.09 28.50 4.44
C GLY A 325 16.38 28.36 3.61
N ASN A 326 17.06 27.21 3.69
CA ASN A 326 18.36 26.96 3.06
C ASN A 326 18.30 25.86 1.96
N PRO A 327 17.61 26.09 0.82
CA PRO A 327 17.49 25.11 -0.26
C PRO A 327 18.81 24.88 -1.01
N ASP A 328 19.26 23.63 -1.10
CA ASP A 328 20.36 23.24 -2.01
C ASP A 328 19.81 22.86 -3.39
N TRP A 329 19.74 23.86 -4.27
CA TRP A 329 19.26 23.69 -5.65
C TRP A 329 20.11 22.75 -6.50
N SER A 330 21.35 22.43 -6.13
CA SER A 330 22.18 21.47 -6.88
C SER A 330 21.58 20.06 -6.86
N LYS A 331 20.91 19.69 -5.75
CA LYS A 331 20.26 18.39 -5.57
C LYS A 331 19.07 18.19 -6.51
N VAL A 332 18.38 19.25 -6.90
CA VAL A 332 17.21 19.16 -7.82
C VAL A 332 17.61 18.64 -9.20
N PHE A 333 18.87 18.82 -9.61
CA PHE A 333 19.40 18.30 -10.87
C PHE A 333 19.97 16.87 -10.75
N ALA A 334 20.05 16.29 -9.54
CA ALA A 334 20.59 14.95 -9.32
C ALA A 334 19.50 13.87 -9.55
N PRO A 335 19.71 12.88 -10.46
CA PRO A 335 18.73 11.82 -10.70
C PRO A 335 18.38 11.00 -9.45
N ALA A 336 19.33 10.81 -8.54
CA ALA A 336 19.10 10.13 -7.25
C ALA A 336 18.01 10.82 -6.42
N THR A 337 17.97 12.16 -6.40
CA THR A 337 16.98 12.95 -5.66
C THR A 337 15.56 12.77 -6.21
N TRP A 338 15.40 12.61 -7.53
CA TRP A 338 14.12 12.25 -8.15
C TRP A 338 13.72 10.79 -7.86
N GLY A 339 14.69 9.88 -7.84
CA GLY A 339 14.49 8.48 -7.42
C GLY A 339 13.99 8.38 -5.98
N GLU A 340 14.60 9.12 -5.05
CA GLU A 340 14.19 9.18 -3.65
C GLU A 340 12.83 9.85 -3.44
N ALA A 341 12.52 10.92 -4.20
CA ALA A 341 11.21 11.55 -4.19
C ALA A 341 10.10 10.59 -4.65
N LEU A 342 10.34 9.82 -5.71
CA LEU A 342 9.39 8.84 -6.24
C LEU A 342 9.28 7.60 -5.33
N LYS A 343 10.40 7.10 -4.79
CA LYS A 343 10.43 6.02 -3.78
C LYS A 343 9.60 6.40 -2.56
N GLN A 344 9.82 7.58 -1.98
CA GLN A 344 9.05 8.08 -0.85
C GLN A 344 7.55 8.17 -1.17
N LEU A 345 7.18 8.67 -2.35
CA LEU A 345 5.78 8.80 -2.79
C LEU A 345 5.07 7.44 -2.91
N CYS A 346 5.72 6.43 -3.50
CA CYS A 346 5.17 5.06 -3.60
C CYS A 346 4.95 4.44 -2.21
N PHE A 347 5.92 4.60 -1.30
CA PHE A 347 5.83 4.11 0.08
C PHE A 347 4.78 4.85 0.94
N SER A 348 4.59 6.16 0.73
CA SER A 348 3.56 6.96 1.43
C SER A 348 2.16 6.52 0.99
N LEU A 349 1.87 6.62 -0.31
CA LEU A 349 0.53 6.45 -0.86
C LEU A 349 0.11 4.96 -1.02
N GLY A 350 1.03 4.01 -0.80
CA GLY A 350 0.77 2.57 -0.90
C GLY A 350 0.41 2.10 -2.32
N ILE A 351 0.97 2.75 -3.34
CA ILE A 351 0.59 2.53 -4.75
C ILE A 351 1.18 1.21 -5.27
N GLY A 352 0.35 0.39 -5.91
CA GLY A 352 0.74 -0.94 -6.39
C GLY A 352 0.77 -2.01 -5.29
N TYR A 353 0.21 -1.70 -4.11
CA TYR A 353 -0.03 -2.65 -3.03
C TYR A 353 -1.44 -3.26 -3.13
N GLY A 354 -2.24 -2.85 -4.14
CA GLY A 354 -3.61 -3.32 -4.38
C GLY A 354 -4.64 -2.83 -3.36
N GLY A 355 -4.22 -2.09 -2.34
CA GLY A 355 -5.11 -1.62 -1.27
C GLY A 355 -6.03 -0.47 -1.67
N LEU A 356 -5.60 0.41 -2.59
CA LEU A 356 -6.45 1.48 -3.12
C LEU A 356 -7.54 0.89 -4.04
N ILE A 357 -7.19 -0.10 -4.88
CA ILE A 357 -8.17 -0.94 -5.60
C ILE A 357 -9.11 -1.64 -4.60
N GLY A 358 -8.55 -2.28 -3.57
CA GLY A 358 -9.31 -3.01 -2.55
C GLY A 358 -10.35 -2.14 -1.85
N MET A 359 -9.97 -0.99 -1.29
CA MET A 359 -10.87 -0.09 -0.57
C MET A 359 -11.92 0.56 -1.49
N SER A 360 -11.52 1.01 -2.68
CA SER A 360 -12.47 1.62 -3.63
C SER A 360 -13.48 0.60 -4.18
N SER A 361 -13.18 -0.69 -4.15
CA SER A 361 -14.13 -1.75 -4.54
C SER A 361 -15.36 -1.89 -3.63
N PHE A 362 -15.35 -1.28 -2.44
CA PHE A 362 -16.50 -1.21 -1.52
C PHE A 362 -17.27 0.13 -1.62
N SER A 363 -16.81 1.05 -2.46
CA SER A 363 -17.44 2.37 -2.68
C SER A 363 -18.66 2.27 -3.59
N ARG A 364 -19.50 3.33 -3.56
CA ARG A 364 -20.73 3.41 -4.36
C ARG A 364 -20.38 3.65 -5.84
N PRO A 365 -21.11 3.07 -6.82
CA PRO A 365 -20.75 3.19 -8.23
C PRO A 365 -20.73 4.63 -8.77
N ASP A 366 -21.61 5.48 -8.24
CA ASP A 366 -21.81 6.89 -8.58
C ASP A 366 -20.81 7.86 -7.92
N ASN A 367 -19.91 7.34 -7.07
CA ASN A 367 -18.98 8.15 -6.30
C ASN A 367 -17.88 8.81 -7.16
N ASN A 368 -17.44 10.01 -6.77
CA ASN A 368 -16.44 10.77 -7.53
C ASN A 368 -15.01 10.44 -7.10
N CYS A 369 -14.55 9.25 -7.47
CA CYS A 369 -13.18 8.77 -7.23
C CYS A 369 -12.05 9.74 -7.67
N PHE A 370 -12.29 10.61 -8.65
CA PHE A 370 -11.31 11.64 -9.06
C PHE A 370 -11.14 12.73 -7.99
N ARG A 371 -12.24 13.15 -7.35
CA ARG A 371 -12.19 14.05 -6.18
C ARG A 371 -11.47 13.37 -5.01
N ASP A 372 -11.78 12.11 -4.75
CA ASP A 372 -11.20 11.39 -3.62
C ASP A 372 -9.69 11.16 -3.80
N ALA A 373 -9.24 10.82 -5.02
CA ALA A 373 -7.81 10.71 -5.36
C ALA A 373 -7.04 12.04 -5.14
N LEU A 374 -7.65 13.18 -5.50
CA LEU A 374 -7.08 14.49 -5.21
C LEU A 374 -6.99 14.76 -3.71
N ILE A 375 -8.02 14.44 -2.93
CA ILE A 375 -8.02 14.65 -1.47
C ILE A 375 -6.95 13.78 -0.79
N VAL A 376 -6.81 12.51 -1.18
CA VAL A 376 -5.82 11.59 -0.60
C VAL A 376 -4.40 12.10 -0.79
N ILE A 377 -4.05 12.56 -1.99
CA ILE A 377 -2.70 13.06 -2.30
C ILE A 377 -2.42 14.42 -1.66
N ILE A 378 -3.43 15.31 -1.61
CA ILE A 378 -3.32 16.57 -0.87
C ILE A 378 -3.13 16.29 0.64
N GLY A 379 -3.82 15.27 1.19
CA GLY A 379 -3.66 14.81 2.56
C GLY A 379 -2.24 14.32 2.88
N ASP A 380 -1.71 13.37 2.10
CA ASP A 380 -0.32 12.87 2.22
C ASP A 380 0.71 14.00 2.07
N THR A 381 0.55 14.86 1.05
CA THR A 381 1.47 15.98 0.82
C THR A 381 1.46 16.97 1.99
N ILE A 382 0.28 17.31 2.53
CA ILE A 382 0.16 18.20 3.68
C ILE A 382 0.73 17.54 4.94
N MET A 383 0.43 16.26 5.21
CA MET A 383 0.98 15.56 6.38
C MET A 383 2.51 15.48 6.32
N SER A 384 3.07 15.18 5.15
CA SER A 384 4.52 15.15 4.92
C SER A 384 5.17 16.51 5.18
N ILE A 385 4.62 17.61 4.64
CA ILE A 385 5.19 18.96 4.78
C ILE A 385 5.03 19.51 6.22
N VAL A 386 3.83 19.39 6.81
CA VAL A 386 3.54 19.87 8.18
C VAL A 386 4.24 19.00 9.22
N GLY A 387 4.23 17.68 9.03
CA GLY A 387 4.98 16.74 9.84
C GLY A 387 6.48 17.04 9.80
N GLY A 388 7.05 17.26 8.61
CA GLY A 388 8.42 17.74 8.46
C GLY A 388 8.71 19.04 9.21
N ALA A 389 7.81 20.01 9.18
CA ALA A 389 7.97 21.26 9.92
C ALA A 389 7.90 21.06 11.45
N ALA A 390 7.02 20.18 11.96
CA ALA A 390 6.95 19.81 13.38
C ALA A 390 8.22 19.04 13.84
N VAL A 391 8.74 18.18 12.97
CA VAL A 391 10.00 17.44 13.16
C VAL A 391 11.17 18.42 13.24
N PHE A 392 11.39 19.25 12.22
CA PHE A 392 12.57 20.11 12.18
C PHE A 392 12.55 21.22 13.22
N SER A 393 11.39 21.79 13.56
CA SER A 393 11.27 22.72 14.69
C SER A 393 11.67 22.07 16.03
N THR A 394 11.22 20.84 16.27
CA THR A 394 11.61 20.03 17.45
C THR A 394 13.10 19.66 17.45
N LEU A 395 13.68 19.31 16.29
CA LEU A 395 15.12 19.06 16.15
C LEU A 395 15.97 20.32 16.31
N GLY A 396 15.48 21.49 15.90
CA GLY A 396 16.13 22.78 16.11
C GLY A 396 16.30 23.09 17.61
N PHE A 397 15.23 22.90 18.39
CA PHE A 397 15.29 22.94 19.84
C PHE A 397 16.30 21.93 20.42
N LEU A 398 16.29 20.67 19.96
CA LEU A 398 17.23 19.66 20.41
C LEU A 398 18.70 20.02 20.10
N ALA A 399 18.96 20.56 18.90
CA ALA A 399 20.28 21.01 18.47
C ALA A 399 20.79 22.16 19.34
N LYS A 400 19.94 23.16 19.61
CA LYS A 400 20.26 24.29 20.50
C LYS A 400 20.52 23.84 21.94
N GLN A 401 19.71 22.93 22.48
CA GLN A 401 19.92 22.33 23.81
C GLN A 401 21.22 21.52 23.89
N ARG A 402 21.55 20.74 22.86
CA ARG A 402 22.84 20.03 22.75
C ARG A 402 24.02 20.98 22.53
N GLY A 403 23.82 22.14 21.91
CA GLY A 403 24.90 23.06 21.51
C GLY A 403 25.65 22.56 20.28
N CYS A 404 24.93 22.04 19.28
CA CYS A 404 25.51 21.52 18.04
C CYS A 404 24.62 21.80 16.83
N SER A 405 25.04 21.39 15.63
CA SER A 405 24.26 21.61 14.42
C SER A 405 22.98 20.77 14.42
N VAL A 406 21.94 21.23 13.72
CA VAL A 406 20.77 20.42 13.36
C VAL A 406 21.20 19.15 12.61
N LYS A 407 22.31 19.21 11.85
CA LYS A 407 22.89 18.04 11.18
C LYS A 407 23.33 16.93 12.13
N ASP A 408 23.69 17.27 13.37
CA ASP A 408 24.24 16.34 14.38
C ASP A 408 23.12 15.70 15.24
N VAL A 409 21.85 16.01 14.94
CA VAL A 409 20.67 15.47 15.63
C VAL A 409 19.63 14.85 14.67
N VAL A 410 19.73 15.13 13.37
CA VAL A 410 18.96 14.38 12.35
C VAL A 410 19.56 12.98 12.22
N GLN A 411 18.75 11.97 12.50
CA GLN A 411 19.10 10.56 12.27
C GLN A 411 18.28 9.99 11.11
N ASP A 412 18.78 8.89 10.51
CA ASP A 412 18.07 8.20 9.43
C ASP A 412 16.95 7.28 9.93
N GLY A 413 15.84 7.27 9.18
CA GLY A 413 14.77 6.29 9.33
C GLY A 413 14.09 6.31 10.71
N PHE A 414 13.84 5.12 11.26
CA PHE A 414 13.15 4.94 12.54
C PHE A 414 13.92 5.55 13.72
N SER A 415 15.26 5.63 13.66
CA SER A 415 16.09 6.20 14.74
C SER A 415 15.71 7.65 15.07
N LEU A 416 15.30 8.43 14.06
CA LEU A 416 14.74 9.76 14.27
C LEU A 416 13.56 9.73 15.27
N ALA A 417 12.61 8.82 15.07
CA ALA A 417 11.39 8.72 15.88
C ALA A 417 11.58 8.03 17.24
N PHE A 418 12.53 7.09 17.37
CA PHE A 418 12.72 6.32 18.61
C PHE A 418 13.95 6.74 19.44
N VAL A 419 14.81 7.62 18.92
CA VAL A 419 16.01 8.13 19.63
C VAL A 419 16.00 9.66 19.70
N ALA A 420 16.01 10.35 18.55
CA ALA A 420 16.14 11.81 18.56
C ALA A 420 14.87 12.50 19.11
N PHE A 421 13.68 12.00 18.76
CA PHE A 421 12.41 12.53 19.27
C PHE A 421 12.23 12.34 20.79
N PRO A 422 12.42 11.16 21.39
CA PRO A 422 12.29 10.98 22.84
C PRO A 422 13.31 11.81 23.66
N GLU A 423 14.49 12.09 23.09
CA GLU A 423 15.44 13.05 23.65
C GLU A 423 14.93 14.50 23.61
N ALA A 424 14.34 14.93 22.50
CA ALA A 424 13.75 16.27 22.39
C ALA A 424 12.52 16.43 23.31
N LEU A 425 11.62 15.46 23.30
CA LEU A 425 10.35 15.48 24.04
C LEU A 425 10.57 15.47 25.56
N SER A 426 11.55 14.71 26.07
CA SER A 426 11.83 14.69 27.52
C SER A 426 12.43 15.99 28.06
N ARG A 427 12.96 16.85 27.18
CA ARG A 427 13.53 18.17 27.55
C ARG A 427 12.50 19.30 27.46
N MET A 428 11.28 19.02 27.01
CA MET A 428 10.18 19.98 27.07
C MET A 428 9.52 19.96 28.46
N PRO A 429 9.06 21.10 29.00
CA PRO A 429 8.19 21.09 30.18
C PRO A 429 6.89 20.32 29.88
N LEU A 430 6.42 19.54 30.87
CA LEU A 430 5.40 18.49 30.75
C LEU A 430 5.80 17.36 29.76
N PRO A 431 6.97 16.72 29.93
CA PRO A 431 7.51 15.76 28.97
C PRO A 431 6.61 14.53 28.76
N GLU A 432 5.86 14.11 29.78
CA GLU A 432 4.89 13.02 29.72
C GLU A 432 3.81 13.29 28.67
N LEU A 433 3.29 14.53 28.63
CA LEU A 433 2.22 14.96 27.73
C LEU A 433 2.66 14.91 26.27
N TRP A 434 3.82 15.50 25.96
CA TRP A 434 4.32 15.51 24.58
C TRP A 434 4.73 14.11 24.13
N SER A 435 5.30 13.31 25.03
CA SER A 435 5.70 11.92 24.75
C SER A 435 4.49 11.02 24.50
N ILE A 436 3.44 11.07 25.33
CA ILE A 436 2.26 10.21 25.12
C ILE A 436 1.52 10.59 23.84
N LEU A 437 1.39 11.88 23.54
CA LEU A 437 0.77 12.34 22.29
C LEU A 437 1.58 11.88 21.07
N PHE A 438 2.91 12.03 21.09
CA PHE A 438 3.77 11.58 19.99
C PHE A 438 3.69 10.06 19.76
N PHE A 439 3.82 9.24 20.80
CA PHE A 439 3.76 7.78 20.64
C PHE A 439 2.36 7.25 20.34
N LEU A 440 1.30 7.90 20.84
CA LEU A 440 -0.08 7.59 20.46
C LEU A 440 -0.37 7.93 18.99
N MET A 441 0.20 9.03 18.48
CA MET A 441 0.15 9.37 17.05
C MET A 441 0.88 8.32 16.20
N LEU A 442 2.10 7.90 16.56
CA LEU A 442 2.81 6.83 15.85
C LEU A 442 1.99 5.53 15.90
N PHE A 443 1.49 5.13 17.06
CA PHE A 443 0.69 3.93 17.22
C PHE A 443 -0.55 3.93 16.32
N PHE A 444 -1.32 5.03 16.28
CA PHE A 444 -2.51 5.10 15.44
C PHE A 444 -2.21 5.19 13.94
N LEU A 445 -1.20 5.96 13.51
CA LEU A 445 -0.72 5.98 12.12
C LEU A 445 -0.26 4.57 11.67
N GLY A 446 0.39 3.83 12.57
CA GLY A 446 0.75 2.44 12.34
C GLY A 446 -0.48 1.56 12.14
N ILE A 447 -1.39 1.53 13.13
CA ILE A 447 -2.57 0.66 13.11
C ILE A 447 -3.49 0.95 11.91
N SER A 448 -3.65 2.21 11.46
CA SER A 448 -4.49 2.49 10.28
C SER A 448 -3.94 1.89 8.99
N THR A 449 -2.63 1.97 8.77
CA THR A 449 -2.01 1.38 7.57
C THR A 449 -2.01 -0.15 7.64
N GLU A 450 -1.71 -0.70 8.82
CA GLU A 450 -1.63 -2.15 9.06
C GLU A 450 -2.98 -2.86 8.84
N VAL A 451 -4.05 -2.28 9.40
CA VAL A 451 -5.44 -2.72 9.17
C VAL A 451 -5.81 -2.68 7.68
N ALA A 452 -5.30 -1.71 6.92
CA ALA A 452 -5.52 -1.66 5.48
C ALA A 452 -4.81 -2.80 4.75
N TYR A 453 -3.51 -3.01 4.99
CA TYR A 453 -2.70 -4.08 4.38
C TYR A 453 -3.29 -5.47 4.61
N VAL A 454 -3.61 -5.81 5.86
CA VAL A 454 -4.23 -7.10 6.22
C VAL A 454 -5.59 -7.27 5.53
N ASN A 455 -6.38 -6.20 5.38
CA ASN A 455 -7.66 -6.25 4.67
C ASN A 455 -7.52 -6.43 3.14
N VAL A 456 -6.39 -6.09 2.52
CA VAL A 456 -6.17 -6.34 1.07
C VAL A 456 -6.13 -7.84 0.77
N PHE A 457 -5.33 -8.59 1.53
CA PHE A 457 -5.27 -10.05 1.41
C PHE A 457 -6.62 -10.69 1.79
N CYS A 458 -7.17 -10.35 2.96
CA CYS A 458 -8.41 -10.95 3.44
C CYS A 458 -9.58 -10.70 2.48
N SER A 459 -9.68 -9.50 1.89
CA SER A 459 -10.70 -9.20 0.90
C SER A 459 -10.45 -9.89 -0.43
N SER A 460 -9.19 -10.11 -0.83
CA SER A 460 -8.88 -10.86 -2.05
C SER A 460 -9.25 -12.35 -1.94
N ILE A 461 -8.98 -12.96 -0.78
CA ILE A 461 -9.41 -14.34 -0.48
C ILE A 461 -10.94 -14.45 -0.35
N CYS A 462 -11.60 -13.49 0.31
CA CYS A 462 -13.07 -13.48 0.39
C CYS A 462 -13.75 -13.17 -0.95
N ASP A 463 -13.13 -12.38 -1.83
CA ASP A 463 -13.62 -12.15 -3.19
C ASP A 463 -13.47 -13.42 -4.04
N GLN A 464 -12.32 -14.11 -3.95
CA GLN A 464 -12.04 -15.37 -4.65
C GLN A 464 -12.89 -16.54 -4.15
N PHE A 465 -13.14 -16.66 -2.85
CA PHE A 465 -13.91 -17.78 -2.29
C PHE A 465 -15.19 -17.25 -1.63
N VAL A 466 -16.27 -17.19 -2.41
CA VAL A 466 -17.58 -16.63 -1.98
C VAL A 466 -18.08 -17.26 -0.68
N GLY A 467 -17.87 -18.57 -0.50
CA GLY A 467 -18.22 -19.30 0.74
C GLY A 467 -17.51 -18.77 2.00
N LEU A 468 -16.30 -18.19 1.86
CA LEU A 468 -15.55 -17.62 2.98
C LEU A 468 -16.05 -16.24 3.40
N ARG A 469 -16.85 -15.53 2.58
CA ARG A 469 -17.43 -14.21 2.95
C ARG A 469 -18.26 -14.30 4.24
N LYS A 470 -19.07 -15.36 4.36
CA LYS A 470 -19.86 -15.69 5.57
C LYS A 470 -19.00 -16.01 6.80
N LYS A 471 -17.70 -16.24 6.63
CA LYS A 471 -16.71 -16.58 7.66
C LYS A 471 -15.49 -15.64 7.62
N LYS A 472 -15.63 -14.39 7.16
CA LYS A 472 -14.51 -13.44 6.97
C LYS A 472 -13.62 -13.30 8.22
N TRP A 473 -14.18 -13.37 9.43
CA TRP A 473 -13.41 -13.35 10.68
C TRP A 473 -12.39 -14.50 10.79
N MET A 474 -12.68 -15.69 10.26
CA MET A 474 -11.74 -16.81 10.23
C MET A 474 -10.59 -16.56 9.24
N VAL A 475 -10.87 -15.89 8.12
CA VAL A 475 -9.84 -15.50 7.14
C VAL A 475 -8.90 -14.45 7.75
N VAL A 476 -9.46 -13.46 8.46
CA VAL A 476 -8.69 -12.44 9.20
C VAL A 476 -7.80 -13.09 10.27
N VAL A 477 -8.38 -13.89 11.18
CA VAL A 477 -7.61 -14.55 12.26
C VAL A 477 -6.54 -15.49 11.70
N GLY A 478 -6.88 -16.31 10.69
CA GLY A 478 -5.93 -17.22 10.06
C GLY A 478 -4.80 -16.50 9.35
N TRP A 479 -5.08 -15.37 8.68
CA TRP A 479 -4.04 -14.60 7.99
C TRP A 479 -3.15 -13.82 8.93
N CYS A 480 -3.71 -13.15 9.94
CA CYS A 480 -2.94 -12.51 11.01
C CYS A 480 -2.03 -13.52 11.71
N PHE A 481 -2.49 -14.76 11.93
CA PHE A 481 -1.68 -15.82 12.53
C PHE A 481 -0.50 -16.26 11.63
N VAL A 482 -0.69 -16.35 10.31
CA VAL A 482 0.42 -16.64 9.37
C VAL A 482 1.47 -15.52 9.38
N LEU A 483 1.04 -14.26 9.34
CA LEU A 483 1.95 -13.11 9.36
C LEU A 483 2.66 -12.98 10.72
N TYR A 484 1.96 -13.21 11.83
CA TYR A 484 2.51 -13.30 13.17
C TYR A 484 3.62 -14.35 13.28
N LEU A 485 3.40 -15.57 12.77
CA LEU A 485 4.40 -16.65 12.81
C LEU A 485 5.70 -16.28 12.08
N ILE A 486 5.63 -15.54 10.97
CA ILE A 486 6.81 -15.04 10.25
C ILE A 486 7.46 -13.88 11.03
N GLY A 487 6.64 -12.99 11.60
CA GLY A 487 7.09 -11.84 12.40
C GLY A 487 7.86 -12.19 13.67
N ILE A 488 7.69 -13.40 14.24
CA ILE A 488 8.47 -13.88 15.40
C ILE A 488 9.99 -13.78 15.17
N VAL A 489 10.47 -13.98 13.94
CA VAL A 489 11.91 -13.86 13.62
C VAL A 489 12.44 -12.46 13.94
N MET A 490 11.65 -11.41 13.67
CA MET A 490 12.02 -10.00 13.92
C MET A 490 11.99 -9.60 15.40
N VAL A 491 11.60 -10.53 16.29
CA VAL A 491 11.49 -10.34 17.74
C VAL A 491 12.58 -11.11 18.51
N THR A 492 13.42 -11.87 17.81
CA THR A 492 14.67 -12.42 18.36
C THR A 492 15.77 -11.35 18.44
N ASP A 493 16.90 -11.66 19.10
CA ASP A 493 18.05 -10.74 19.20
C ASP A 493 18.60 -10.33 17.82
N GLY A 494 18.78 -11.29 16.90
CA GLY A 494 19.13 -11.03 15.49
C GLY A 494 18.00 -10.36 14.69
N GLY A 495 16.78 -10.33 15.23
CA GLY A 495 15.56 -9.84 14.59
C GLY A 495 15.62 -8.38 14.15
N PHE A 496 16.46 -7.55 14.78
CA PHE A 496 16.69 -6.17 14.36
C PHE A 496 17.29 -6.06 12.95
N TYR A 497 18.26 -6.92 12.62
CA TYR A 497 18.87 -6.93 11.29
C TYR A 497 17.88 -7.48 10.24
N TRP A 498 17.04 -8.44 10.61
CA TRP A 498 15.94 -8.94 9.77
C TRP A 498 14.88 -7.87 9.49
N PHE A 499 14.55 -7.06 10.49
CA PHE A 499 13.68 -5.89 10.34
C PHE A 499 14.26 -4.87 9.34
N ILE A 500 15.55 -4.53 9.44
CA ILE A 500 16.22 -3.61 8.51
C ILE A 500 16.21 -4.19 7.09
N MET A 501 16.54 -5.47 6.92
CA MET A 501 16.51 -6.16 5.63
C MET A 501 15.12 -6.09 4.96
N PHE A 502 14.05 -6.26 5.74
CA PHE A 502 12.68 -6.15 5.21
C PHE A 502 12.30 -4.70 4.83
N ASP A 503 12.65 -3.68 5.64
CA ASP A 503 12.36 -2.27 5.29
C ASP A 503 13.14 -1.79 4.05
N GLU A 504 14.33 -2.35 3.82
CA GLU A 504 15.16 -2.06 2.66
C GLU A 504 14.66 -2.74 1.37
N TYR A 505 14.35 -4.06 1.43
CA TYR A 505 14.10 -4.87 0.24
C TYR A 505 12.62 -5.20 -0.08
N ALA A 506 11.71 -5.28 0.91
CA ALA A 506 10.41 -5.95 0.71
C ALA A 506 9.52 -5.29 -0.37
N ALA A 507 9.45 -3.95 -0.39
CA ALA A 507 8.49 -3.22 -1.21
C ALA A 507 9.10 -2.22 -2.21
N GLY A 508 10.37 -1.82 -2.07
CA GLY A 508 10.94 -0.70 -2.84
C GLY A 508 10.91 -0.92 -4.36
N VAL A 509 11.51 -2.02 -4.83
CA VAL A 509 11.45 -2.42 -6.25
C VAL A 509 10.10 -3.06 -6.57
N SER A 510 9.60 -3.91 -5.66
CA SER A 510 8.38 -4.70 -5.82
C SER A 510 7.14 -3.86 -6.16
N SER A 511 6.95 -2.71 -5.48
CA SER A 511 5.85 -1.77 -5.75
C SER A 511 6.02 -1.06 -7.09
N CYS A 512 7.22 -0.61 -7.45
CA CYS A 512 7.52 0.02 -8.74
C CYS A 512 7.20 -0.94 -9.91
N CYS A 513 7.57 -2.22 -9.77
CA CYS A 513 7.21 -3.27 -10.71
C CYS A 513 5.70 -3.53 -10.76
N ALA A 514 5.02 -3.54 -9.60
CA ALA A 514 3.58 -3.71 -9.53
C ALA A 514 2.82 -2.59 -10.25
N VAL A 515 3.04 -1.31 -9.90
CA VAL A 515 2.38 -0.17 -10.58
C VAL A 515 2.65 -0.19 -12.09
N THR A 516 3.88 -0.50 -12.50
CA THR A 516 4.24 -0.60 -13.92
C THR A 516 3.42 -1.70 -14.62
N ALA A 517 3.31 -2.89 -14.01
CA ALA A 517 2.52 -3.99 -14.54
C ALA A 517 1.02 -3.71 -14.59
N GLU A 518 0.44 -3.10 -13.54
CA GLU A 518 -0.97 -2.70 -13.49
C GLU A 518 -1.32 -1.67 -14.57
N VAL A 519 -0.49 -0.64 -14.73
CA VAL A 519 -0.69 0.40 -15.75
C VAL A 519 -0.57 -0.18 -17.16
N LEU A 520 0.42 -1.05 -17.42
CA LEU A 520 0.56 -1.74 -18.71
C LEU A 520 -0.63 -2.67 -19.00
N MET A 521 -1.14 -3.37 -17.98
CA MET A 521 -2.35 -4.19 -18.06
C MET A 521 -3.57 -3.36 -18.48
N VAL A 522 -3.77 -2.18 -17.90
CA VAL A 522 -4.92 -1.33 -18.27
C VAL A 522 -4.73 -0.68 -19.65
N ALA A 523 -3.56 -0.09 -19.90
CA ALA A 523 -3.30 0.68 -21.11
C ALA A 523 -3.31 -0.18 -22.39
N TYR A 524 -2.69 -1.36 -22.35
CA TYR A 524 -2.44 -2.21 -23.52
C TYR A 524 -3.31 -3.48 -23.55
N VAL A 525 -3.35 -4.27 -22.47
CA VAL A 525 -4.09 -5.55 -22.46
C VAL A 525 -5.59 -5.32 -22.39
N TYR A 526 -6.07 -4.51 -21.44
CA TYR A 526 -7.47 -4.12 -21.35
C TYR A 526 -7.84 -3.11 -22.46
N GLY A 527 -7.00 -2.09 -22.64
CA GLY A 527 -7.02 -1.15 -23.75
C GLY A 527 -7.68 0.19 -23.40
N ARG A 528 -6.94 1.29 -23.54
CA ARG A 528 -7.37 2.69 -23.26
C ARG A 528 -8.77 3.06 -23.80
N LYS A 529 -9.19 2.52 -24.95
CA LYS A 529 -10.53 2.78 -25.55
C LYS A 529 -11.69 2.21 -24.72
N ASN A 530 -11.46 1.13 -23.97
CA ASN A 530 -12.44 0.53 -23.07
C ASN A 530 -12.46 1.33 -21.75
N GLN A 531 -11.30 1.54 -21.13
CA GLN A 531 -11.13 2.37 -19.93
C GLN A 531 -11.82 3.75 -20.06
N MET A 532 -11.61 4.47 -21.16
CA MET A 532 -12.25 5.77 -21.42
C MET A 532 -13.78 5.68 -21.62
N ALA A 533 -14.33 4.50 -21.94
CA ALA A 533 -15.77 4.26 -21.98
C ALA A 533 -16.34 3.87 -20.61
N ASP A 534 -15.56 3.20 -19.76
CA ASP A 534 -15.92 2.86 -18.37
C ASP A 534 -15.91 4.12 -17.50
N MET A 535 -14.88 4.98 -17.64
CA MET A 535 -14.82 6.29 -16.98
C MET A 535 -16.04 7.16 -17.30
N LYS A 536 -16.55 7.11 -18.55
CA LYS A 536 -17.73 7.88 -18.99
C LYS A 536 -19.06 7.27 -18.54
N GLU A 537 -19.07 5.98 -18.25
CA GLU A 537 -20.22 5.29 -17.65
C GLU A 537 -20.33 5.60 -16.15
N MET A 538 -19.18 5.64 -15.46
CA MET A 538 -19.13 5.84 -14.01
C MET A 538 -19.19 7.31 -13.57
N LEU A 539 -18.48 8.21 -14.26
CA LEU A 539 -18.38 9.64 -13.91
C LEU A 539 -19.23 10.55 -14.84
N GLY A 540 -19.97 9.95 -15.77
CA GLY A 540 -20.76 10.65 -16.79
C GLY A 540 -19.91 11.27 -17.90
N ALA A 541 -20.51 12.20 -18.65
CA ALA A 541 -19.80 12.96 -19.68
C ALA A 541 -19.20 14.27 -19.11
N ALA A 542 -18.07 14.72 -19.67
CA ALA A 542 -17.47 16.01 -19.32
C ALA A 542 -18.44 17.16 -19.63
N LYS A 543 -18.90 17.87 -18.59
CA LYS A 543 -19.93 18.93 -18.70
C LYS A 543 -19.40 20.18 -19.43
N ASN A 544 -18.19 20.65 -19.07
CA ASN A 544 -17.61 21.90 -19.60
C ASN A 544 -16.21 21.66 -20.19
N ARG A 545 -15.75 22.55 -21.11
CA ARG A 545 -14.38 22.50 -21.67
C ARG A 545 -13.28 22.45 -20.60
N CYS A 546 -13.41 23.24 -19.52
CA CYS A 546 -12.47 23.21 -18.39
C CYS A 546 -12.42 21.82 -17.73
N THR A 547 -13.58 21.22 -17.44
CA THR A 547 -13.70 19.85 -16.89
C THR A 547 -13.17 18.78 -17.86
N SER A 548 -13.13 19.07 -19.17
CA SER A 548 -12.54 18.19 -20.17
C SER A 548 -11.01 18.29 -20.27
N TRP A 549 -10.37 19.27 -19.61
CA TRP A 549 -8.91 19.46 -19.65
C TRP A 549 -8.24 19.28 -18.28
N PHE A 550 -8.88 19.75 -17.20
CA PHE A 550 -8.42 19.56 -15.82
C PHE A 550 -9.17 18.49 -15.03
N GLY A 551 -10.28 17.97 -15.55
CA GLY A 551 -11.14 17.00 -14.85
C GLY A 551 -10.85 15.54 -15.20
N PRO A 552 -11.72 14.60 -14.77
CA PRO A 552 -11.48 13.15 -14.81
C PRO A 552 -11.20 12.60 -16.22
N HIS A 553 -11.77 13.19 -17.26
CA HIS A 553 -11.59 12.74 -18.64
C HIS A 553 -10.42 13.41 -19.37
N SER A 554 -9.53 14.10 -18.65
CA SER A 554 -8.42 14.84 -19.26
C SER A 554 -7.57 13.95 -20.18
N PRO A 555 -7.17 14.46 -21.37
CA PRO A 555 -6.16 13.81 -22.21
C PRO A 555 -4.86 13.50 -21.45
N TYR A 556 -4.54 14.27 -20.40
CA TYR A 556 -3.40 14.07 -19.52
C TYR A 556 -3.31 12.64 -18.99
N PHE A 557 -4.33 12.15 -18.28
CA PHE A 557 -4.31 10.80 -17.68
C PHE A 557 -4.15 9.70 -18.74
N GLY A 558 -4.86 9.84 -19.87
CA GLY A 558 -4.76 8.89 -20.98
C GLY A 558 -3.44 8.91 -21.76
N PHE A 559 -2.62 9.96 -21.61
CA PHE A 559 -1.23 9.99 -22.10
C PHE A 559 -0.27 9.51 -21.00
N ASN A 560 -0.49 9.93 -19.76
CA ASN A 560 0.32 9.61 -18.60
C ASN A 560 0.36 8.09 -18.36
N TRP A 561 -0.79 7.41 -18.30
CA TRP A 561 -0.87 5.95 -18.18
C TRP A 561 -0.29 5.19 -19.38
N MET A 562 -0.16 5.83 -20.55
CA MET A 562 0.38 5.17 -21.74
C MET A 562 1.91 5.30 -21.83
N PHE A 563 2.50 6.34 -21.23
CA PHE A 563 3.93 6.65 -21.38
C PHE A 563 4.61 7.07 -20.07
N ILE A 564 4.05 8.03 -19.33
CA ILE A 564 4.72 8.64 -18.16
C ILE A 564 4.78 7.66 -16.97
N THR A 565 3.65 7.11 -16.51
CA THR A 565 3.67 6.18 -15.36
C THR A 565 4.53 4.94 -15.62
N PRO A 566 4.43 4.27 -16.79
CA PRO A 566 5.26 3.10 -17.09
C PRO A 566 6.76 3.43 -17.17
N VAL A 567 7.15 4.56 -17.77
CA VAL A 567 8.56 4.96 -17.84
C VAL A 567 9.09 5.34 -16.47
N LEU A 568 8.37 6.16 -15.69
CA LEU A 568 8.80 6.55 -14.34
C LEU A 568 8.91 5.33 -13.41
N GLY A 569 7.93 4.42 -13.41
CA GLY A 569 7.96 3.20 -12.59
C GLY A 569 9.04 2.19 -13.00
N SER A 570 9.32 2.06 -14.31
CA SER A 570 10.42 1.23 -14.80
C SER A 570 11.79 1.82 -14.43
N VAL A 571 11.96 3.13 -14.63
CA VAL A 571 13.21 3.84 -14.30
C VAL A 571 13.45 3.88 -12.79
N SER A 572 12.42 4.09 -11.96
CA SER A 572 12.57 4.03 -10.50
C SER A 572 12.91 2.62 -10.03
N GLY A 573 12.28 1.58 -10.60
CA GLY A 573 12.64 0.18 -10.32
C GLY A 573 14.13 -0.08 -10.58
N VAL A 574 14.64 0.31 -11.76
CA VAL A 574 16.07 0.16 -12.12
C VAL A 574 16.98 1.00 -11.22
N LEU A 575 16.63 2.26 -10.94
CA LEU A 575 17.45 3.12 -10.07
C LEU A 575 17.51 2.62 -8.63
N ILE A 576 16.41 2.08 -8.08
CA ILE A 576 16.40 1.45 -6.76
C ILE A 576 17.26 0.18 -6.79
N VAL A 577 17.14 -0.66 -7.83
CA VAL A 577 17.99 -1.86 -7.95
C VAL A 577 19.48 -1.49 -7.96
N LEU A 578 19.88 -0.49 -8.75
CA LEU A 578 21.26 -0.02 -8.82
C LEU A 578 21.75 0.59 -7.49
N ALA A 579 20.88 1.27 -6.75
CA ALA A 579 21.21 1.84 -5.43
C ALA A 579 21.29 0.78 -4.31
N SER A 580 20.63 -0.37 -4.47
CA SER A 580 20.66 -1.51 -3.54
C SER A 580 21.76 -2.54 -3.84
N ILE A 581 22.69 -2.27 -4.76
CA ILE A 581 23.89 -3.10 -4.96
C ILE A 581 24.96 -2.67 -3.93
N ARG A 582 25.13 -3.49 -2.89
CA ARG A 582 26.10 -3.25 -1.82
C ARG A 582 27.49 -3.74 -2.21
N ALA A 583 28.52 -2.93 -1.94
CA ALA A 583 29.90 -3.38 -1.99
C ALA A 583 30.27 -4.15 -0.72
N TYR A 584 30.96 -5.28 -0.87
CA TYR A 584 31.39 -6.16 0.22
C TYR A 584 32.93 -6.20 0.33
N PRO A 585 33.50 -6.20 1.55
CA PRO A 585 32.84 -6.11 2.85
C PRO A 585 32.22 -4.72 3.11
N HIS A 586 31.07 -4.70 3.79
CA HIS A 586 30.34 -3.46 4.07
C HIS A 586 30.88 -2.76 5.33
N GLY A 587 31.99 -2.06 5.18
CA GLY A 587 32.72 -1.46 6.30
C GLY A 587 33.36 -2.52 7.20
N ASN A 588 33.49 -2.21 8.50
CA ASN A 588 34.12 -3.08 9.48
C ASN A 588 33.14 -4.11 10.11
N ASP A 589 31.84 -4.02 9.83
CA ASP A 589 30.76 -4.76 10.50
C ASP A 589 30.34 -6.03 9.74
N THR A 590 31.30 -6.90 9.43
CA THR A 590 31.10 -8.09 8.56
C THR A 590 30.11 -9.13 9.11
N GLU A 591 29.88 -9.18 10.42
CA GLU A 591 28.96 -10.12 11.08
C GLU A 591 27.50 -9.62 11.10
N LYS A 592 27.32 -8.28 11.10
CA LYS A 592 25.99 -7.63 11.10
C LYS A 592 25.37 -7.61 9.70
N TYR A 593 26.21 -7.40 8.68
CA TYR A 593 25.81 -7.39 7.26
C TYR A 593 26.62 -8.41 6.46
N PRO A 594 26.42 -9.73 6.66
CA PRO A 594 27.04 -10.76 5.83
C PRO A 594 26.41 -10.78 4.43
N PRO A 595 27.02 -11.46 3.43
CA PRO A 595 26.41 -11.65 2.10
C PRO A 595 25.02 -12.32 2.13
N ALA A 596 24.72 -13.08 3.20
CA ALA A 596 23.40 -13.68 3.41
C ALA A 596 22.28 -12.63 3.58
N PHE A 597 22.58 -11.44 4.09
CA PHE A 597 21.63 -10.33 4.26
C PHE A 597 21.07 -9.91 2.90
N ASP A 598 21.93 -9.53 1.96
CA ASP A 598 21.51 -9.13 0.61
C ASP A 598 20.90 -10.31 -0.17
N ILE A 599 21.43 -11.53 -0.05
CA ILE A 599 20.89 -12.71 -0.76
C ILE A 599 19.44 -13.00 -0.32
N ILE A 600 19.14 -12.94 0.97
CA ILE A 600 17.78 -13.14 1.49
C ILE A 600 16.90 -11.91 1.17
N GLY A 601 17.44 -10.69 1.27
CA GLY A 601 16.76 -9.46 0.85
C GLY A 601 16.29 -9.51 -0.61
N TRP A 602 17.16 -9.91 -1.53
CA TRP A 602 16.79 -10.10 -2.94
C TRP A 602 15.76 -11.22 -3.14
N ALA A 603 15.82 -12.31 -2.38
CA ALA A 603 14.80 -13.36 -2.42
C ALA A 603 13.42 -12.84 -1.96
N VAL A 604 13.36 -12.05 -0.89
CA VAL A 604 12.15 -11.39 -0.40
C VAL A 604 11.62 -10.38 -1.44
N CYS A 605 12.51 -9.59 -2.06
CA CYS A 605 12.14 -8.64 -3.12
C CYS A 605 11.56 -9.32 -4.37
N LEU A 606 12.02 -10.52 -4.73
CA LEU A 606 11.54 -11.26 -5.90
C LEU A 606 10.25 -12.05 -5.65
N LEU A 607 9.94 -12.38 -4.39
CA LEU A 607 8.77 -13.19 -4.02
C LEU A 607 7.43 -12.64 -4.56
N PRO A 608 7.12 -11.32 -4.53
CA PRO A 608 5.92 -10.78 -5.16
C PRO A 608 5.91 -10.96 -6.68
N MET A 609 7.06 -10.79 -7.35
CA MET A 609 7.16 -10.93 -8.81
C MET A 609 6.95 -12.38 -9.25
N MET A 610 7.40 -13.35 -8.45
CA MET A 610 7.15 -14.78 -8.68
C MET A 610 5.67 -15.14 -8.68
N MET A 611 4.78 -14.36 -8.05
CA MET A 611 3.33 -14.56 -8.12
C MET A 611 2.80 -14.41 -9.55
N VAL A 612 3.40 -13.55 -10.37
CA VAL A 612 3.01 -13.40 -11.79
C VAL A 612 3.23 -14.71 -12.55
N ILE A 613 4.38 -15.37 -12.33
CA ILE A 613 4.74 -16.63 -12.97
C ILE A 613 3.93 -17.80 -12.39
N ALA A 614 3.82 -17.90 -11.07
CA ALA A 614 3.11 -18.98 -10.39
C ALA A 614 1.62 -19.02 -10.76
N PHE A 615 0.93 -17.88 -10.77
CA PHE A 615 -0.48 -17.82 -11.14
C PHE A 615 -0.74 -17.92 -12.65
N ALA A 616 0.25 -17.61 -13.50
CA ALA A 616 0.21 -17.92 -14.93
C ALA A 616 0.27 -19.43 -15.17
N ILE A 617 1.17 -20.14 -14.49
CA ILE A 617 1.27 -21.61 -14.55
C ILE A 617 -0.01 -22.26 -14.01
N PHE A 618 -0.54 -21.76 -12.89
CA PHE A 618 -1.83 -22.21 -12.34
C PHE A 618 -2.96 -22.07 -13.36
N ALA A 619 -3.11 -20.92 -14.02
CA ALA A 619 -4.14 -20.70 -15.03
C ALA A 619 -4.02 -21.66 -16.23
N VAL A 620 -2.78 -21.94 -16.68
CA VAL A 620 -2.52 -22.92 -17.76
C VAL A 620 -2.91 -24.34 -17.33
N ILE A 621 -2.59 -24.75 -16.10
CA ILE A 621 -2.96 -26.06 -15.54
C ILE A 621 -4.49 -26.17 -15.41
N GLU A 622 -5.14 -25.12 -14.92
CA GLU A 622 -6.60 -25.03 -14.75
C GLU A 622 -7.35 -25.14 -16.09
N PHE A 623 -6.97 -24.34 -17.10
CA PHE A 623 -7.57 -24.42 -18.43
C PHE A 623 -7.36 -25.80 -19.07
N LYS A 624 -6.15 -26.37 -18.93
CA LYS A 624 -5.85 -27.71 -19.44
C LYS A 624 -6.65 -28.82 -18.73
N ARG A 625 -6.83 -28.73 -17.42
CA ARG A 625 -7.63 -29.69 -16.63
C ARG A 625 -9.11 -29.61 -16.98
N ASN A 626 -9.61 -28.40 -17.22
CA ASN A 626 -11.03 -28.16 -17.52
C ASN A 626 -11.36 -28.28 -19.02
N GLY A 627 -10.38 -28.58 -19.88
CA GLY A 627 -10.57 -28.84 -21.32
C GLY A 627 -10.73 -27.59 -22.20
N TYR A 628 -10.41 -26.40 -21.71
CA TYR A 628 -10.57 -25.14 -22.45
C TYR A 628 -9.37 -24.84 -23.38
N ASP A 629 -9.62 -24.15 -24.50
CA ASP A 629 -8.57 -23.64 -25.39
C ASP A 629 -7.66 -22.66 -24.63
N LEU A 630 -6.34 -22.93 -24.62
CA LEU A 630 -5.32 -22.07 -24.02
C LEU A 630 -5.34 -20.63 -24.58
N ARG A 631 -5.86 -20.40 -25.79
CA ARG A 631 -6.08 -19.03 -26.32
C ARG A 631 -7.03 -18.21 -25.44
N GLY A 632 -7.95 -18.85 -24.72
CA GLY A 632 -8.86 -18.19 -23.79
C GLY A 632 -8.16 -17.49 -22.62
N LEU A 633 -6.94 -17.91 -22.27
CA LEU A 633 -6.10 -17.30 -21.22
C LEU A 633 -5.67 -15.86 -21.53
N PHE A 634 -5.71 -15.45 -22.79
CA PHE A 634 -5.37 -14.11 -23.27
C PHE A 634 -6.62 -13.29 -23.66
N MET A 635 -7.81 -13.85 -23.53
CA MET A 635 -9.07 -13.17 -23.86
C MET A 635 -9.67 -12.49 -22.63
N LYS A 636 -10.44 -11.43 -22.88
CA LYS A 636 -11.30 -10.79 -21.87
C LYS A 636 -12.44 -11.75 -21.53
N GLN A 637 -12.60 -12.03 -20.24
CA GLN A 637 -13.54 -13.03 -19.74
C GLN A 637 -14.98 -12.50 -19.67
N ARG A 638 -15.97 -13.40 -19.64
CA ARG A 638 -17.40 -13.07 -19.69
C ARG A 638 -17.89 -12.27 -18.47
N GLN A 639 -17.25 -12.47 -17.31
CA GLN A 639 -17.58 -11.86 -16.00
C GLN A 639 -17.04 -10.41 -15.85
N LEU A 640 -16.44 -9.87 -16.90
CA LEU A 640 -16.02 -8.47 -16.97
C LEU A 640 -17.27 -7.58 -17.17
N LYS A 641 -17.55 -6.66 -16.25
CA LYS A 641 -18.71 -5.74 -16.33
C LYS A 641 -18.88 -5.02 -17.69
N SER A 642 -17.78 -4.57 -18.30
CA SER A 642 -17.79 -3.89 -19.61
C SER A 642 -17.92 -4.85 -20.82
N TYR A 643 -17.97 -6.17 -20.60
CA TYR A 643 -17.98 -7.20 -21.65
C TYR A 643 -19.14 -7.02 -22.63
N GLY A 644 -20.36 -6.73 -22.15
CA GLY A 644 -21.52 -6.51 -23.01
C GLY A 644 -21.33 -5.37 -24.03
N ARG A 645 -20.58 -4.31 -23.67
CA ARG A 645 -20.16 -3.22 -24.58
C ARG A 645 -19.06 -3.66 -25.55
N ILE A 646 -18.12 -4.48 -25.09
CA ILE A 646 -16.98 -4.96 -25.88
C ILE A 646 -17.44 -6.00 -26.92
N TYR A 647 -18.25 -6.98 -26.52
CA TYR A 647 -18.84 -8.02 -27.38
C TYR A 647 -19.64 -7.42 -28.54
N LYS A 648 -20.48 -6.40 -28.27
CA LYS A 648 -21.23 -5.66 -29.29
C LYS A 648 -20.34 -5.00 -30.36
N LYS A 649 -19.09 -4.64 -30.02
CA LYS A 649 -18.09 -4.07 -30.96
C LYS A 649 -17.14 -5.10 -31.56
N MET A 650 -17.16 -6.35 -31.09
CA MET A 650 -16.26 -7.41 -31.53
C MET A 650 -16.70 -8.01 -32.88
N SER A 651 -15.72 -8.47 -33.68
CA SER A 651 -15.97 -9.13 -34.97
C SER A 651 -16.71 -10.46 -34.79
N LEU A 652 -17.50 -10.87 -35.79
CA LEU A 652 -18.28 -12.11 -35.73
C LEU A 652 -17.38 -13.36 -35.58
N LYS A 653 -16.18 -13.34 -36.19
CA LYS A 653 -15.16 -14.40 -36.02
C LYS A 653 -14.62 -14.50 -34.59
N ASP A 654 -14.52 -13.37 -33.88
CA ASP A 654 -13.99 -13.35 -32.52
C ASP A 654 -15.07 -13.63 -31.45
N ARG A 655 -16.33 -13.22 -31.70
CA ARG A 655 -17.49 -13.63 -30.91
C ARG A 655 -17.66 -15.15 -30.86
N MET A 656 -17.40 -15.85 -31.97
CA MET A 656 -17.43 -17.32 -31.99
C MET A 656 -16.35 -17.94 -31.10
N LYS A 657 -15.13 -17.40 -31.08
CA LYS A 657 -14.06 -17.82 -30.15
C LYS A 657 -14.48 -17.61 -28.69
N GLN A 658 -15.16 -16.50 -28.40
CA GLN A 658 -15.68 -16.19 -27.06
C GLN A 658 -16.84 -17.09 -26.58
N ARG A 659 -17.33 -18.06 -27.37
CA ARG A 659 -18.22 -19.14 -26.90
C ARG A 659 -17.48 -20.33 -26.27
N ILE A 660 -16.15 -20.36 -26.35
CA ILE A 660 -15.29 -21.42 -25.77
C ILE A 660 -14.83 -21.03 -24.35
N LEU A 661 -15.06 -19.79 -23.92
CA LEU A 661 -14.70 -19.28 -22.59
C LEU A 661 -15.71 -19.75 -21.51
N PRO A 662 -15.26 -20.00 -20.26
CA PRO A 662 -16.13 -20.35 -19.16
C PRO A 662 -17.11 -19.21 -18.79
N ASP A 663 -18.38 -19.57 -18.58
CA ASP A 663 -19.44 -18.64 -18.17
C ASP A 663 -19.37 -18.24 -16.69
N ARG A 664 -18.68 -19.01 -15.85
CA ARG A 664 -18.51 -18.75 -14.39
C ARG A 664 -17.05 -18.69 -13.99
N GLU A 665 -16.80 -18.15 -12.80
CA GLU A 665 -15.48 -18.23 -12.19
C GLU A 665 -15.25 -19.67 -11.65
N PRO A 666 -14.02 -20.22 -11.64
CA PRO A 666 -13.77 -21.64 -11.33
C PRO A 666 -14.08 -22.09 -9.89
N TRP A 667 -14.58 -21.16 -9.06
CA TRP A 667 -14.82 -21.25 -7.63
C TRP A 667 -16.25 -20.83 -7.24
N ASP A 668 -17.14 -20.64 -8.23
CA ASP A 668 -18.57 -20.42 -8.01
C ASP A 668 -19.26 -21.76 -7.65
N ASP A 669 -19.04 -22.22 -6.42
CA ASP A 669 -19.57 -23.48 -5.89
C ASP A 669 -21.12 -23.49 -5.83
N GLY A 670 -21.74 -24.04 -6.88
CA GLY A 670 -23.13 -24.48 -6.89
C GLY A 670 -24.13 -23.59 -7.65
N PRO A 671 -25.41 -23.98 -7.68
CA PRO A 671 -26.42 -23.31 -8.49
C PRO A 671 -27.06 -22.11 -7.77
N THR A 672 -26.50 -20.92 -7.97
CA THR A 672 -27.22 -19.65 -7.80
C THR A 672 -28.31 -19.50 -8.89
N GLY A 673 -29.43 -20.20 -8.70
CA GLY A 673 -30.67 -20.06 -9.48
C GLY A 673 -30.67 -20.65 -10.90
N TYR A 674 -29.61 -20.47 -11.69
CA TYR A 674 -29.62 -20.79 -13.12
C TYR A 674 -28.94 -22.13 -13.44
N LYS A 675 -29.72 -23.06 -14.01
CA LYS A 675 -29.23 -24.18 -14.81
C LYS A 675 -29.03 -23.73 -16.26
N PHE A 676 -27.78 -23.67 -16.73
CA PHE A 676 -27.50 -23.54 -18.15
C PHE A 676 -27.70 -24.91 -18.83
N ASN A 677 -28.96 -25.27 -19.09
CA ASN A 677 -29.33 -26.50 -19.79
C ASN A 677 -28.98 -26.38 -21.29
N VAL A 678 -27.70 -26.57 -21.62
CA VAL A 678 -27.27 -26.94 -22.98
C VAL A 678 -27.38 -28.46 -23.07
N SER A 679 -28.55 -28.95 -23.48
CA SER A 679 -28.76 -30.37 -23.80
C SER A 679 -27.92 -30.73 -25.02
N SER A 680 -26.86 -31.51 -24.82
CA SER A 680 -25.92 -31.94 -25.85
C SER A 680 -26.52 -33.03 -26.74
N GLU A 681 -27.31 -32.65 -27.75
CA GLU A 681 -27.70 -33.56 -28.83
C GLU A 681 -26.54 -33.73 -29.82
N THR A 682 -25.51 -34.48 -29.40
CA THR A 682 -24.53 -35.05 -30.33
C THR A 682 -25.17 -36.14 -31.17
N MET A 683 -24.86 -36.12 -32.47
CA MET A 683 -25.41 -36.98 -33.52
C MET A 683 -25.56 -38.46 -33.12
N SER A 684 -26.77 -39.00 -33.27
CA SER A 684 -27.00 -40.43 -33.49
C SER A 684 -27.86 -40.62 -34.75
N THR A 685 -27.75 -41.78 -35.39
CA THR A 685 -28.17 -41.98 -36.78
C THR A 685 -29.66 -42.28 -36.95
N SER A 686 -30.20 -41.88 -38.10
CA SER A 686 -31.59 -42.11 -38.49
C SER A 686 -31.95 -43.58 -38.65
N SER A 687 -33.01 -44.05 -37.98
CA SER A 687 -33.91 -45.07 -38.52
C SER A 687 -35.24 -45.09 -37.77
N ARG A 688 -36.34 -45.42 -38.47
CA ARG A 688 -37.66 -45.87 -37.97
C ARG A 688 -38.40 -44.96 -36.95
N SER A 689 -39.71 -44.73 -37.00
CA SER A 689 -40.80 -44.79 -37.98
C SER A 689 -42.09 -44.68 -37.16
N SER A 690 -42.97 -43.72 -37.47
CA SER A 690 -44.43 -43.77 -37.22
C SER A 690 -44.97 -44.50 -35.97
N ARG A 691 -45.35 -43.75 -34.91
CA ARG A 691 -46.54 -44.03 -34.07
C ARG A 691 -46.86 -42.87 -33.10
N ASN A 692 -48.07 -42.92 -32.52
CA ASN A 692 -48.57 -42.10 -31.40
C ASN A 692 -48.78 -40.59 -31.66
N TYR A 693 -49.65 -40.28 -32.63
CA TYR A 693 -50.39 -39.02 -32.69
C TYR A 693 -51.81 -39.26 -32.09
N SER A 694 -51.94 -39.30 -30.76
CA SER A 694 -53.18 -39.76 -30.10
C SER A 694 -53.56 -39.05 -28.79
N ASP A 695 -52.61 -38.71 -27.91
CA ASP A 695 -52.92 -38.48 -26.49
C ASP A 695 -52.88 -37.02 -25.98
N ARG A 696 -52.75 -36.02 -26.87
CA ARG A 696 -52.60 -34.60 -26.47
C ARG A 696 -53.88 -33.74 -26.53
N ALA A 697 -55.06 -34.37 -26.56
CA ALA A 697 -56.35 -33.68 -26.68
C ALA A 697 -57.05 -33.34 -25.34
N ASN A 698 -56.70 -34.01 -24.23
CA ASN A 698 -57.53 -34.04 -23.02
C ASN A 698 -57.06 -33.14 -21.85
N LEU A 699 -56.27 -32.10 -22.11
CA LEU A 699 -55.66 -31.24 -21.06
C LEU A 699 -55.96 -29.73 -21.17
N LEU A 700 -57.01 -29.33 -21.90
CA LEU A 700 -57.40 -27.92 -22.09
C LEU A 700 -58.78 -27.52 -21.55
N ASN A 701 -59.51 -28.41 -20.87
CA ASN A 701 -60.91 -28.20 -20.46
C ASN A 701 -61.16 -28.06 -18.93
N SER A 702 -60.14 -27.74 -18.12
CA SER A 702 -60.28 -27.64 -16.64
C SER A 702 -59.96 -26.27 -16.03
N ALA A 703 -59.58 -25.27 -16.84
CA ALA A 703 -59.10 -23.95 -16.37
C ALA A 703 -60.08 -22.78 -16.62
N SER A 704 -61.39 -23.06 -16.66
CA SER A 704 -62.44 -22.04 -16.89
C SER A 704 -63.50 -22.06 -15.77
N SER A 705 -63.10 -21.77 -14.54
CA SER A 705 -64.02 -21.60 -13.41
C SER A 705 -63.38 -20.77 -12.28
N ARG A 706 -64.19 -19.94 -11.61
CA ARG A 706 -63.88 -19.14 -10.40
C ARG A 706 -62.81 -18.05 -10.56
N ALA A 707 -63.25 -16.87 -11.01
CA ALA A 707 -62.61 -15.58 -10.71
C ALA A 707 -63.67 -14.57 -10.25
N THR A 708 -64.05 -14.61 -8.96
CA THR A 708 -64.91 -13.60 -8.30
C THR A 708 -64.69 -13.60 -6.77
N HIS A 709 -64.96 -12.45 -6.14
CA HIS A 709 -64.97 -12.17 -4.69
C HIS A 709 -63.63 -12.25 -3.93
N SER A 710 -63.01 -11.08 -3.78
CA SER A 710 -62.54 -10.61 -2.46
C SER A 710 -62.77 -9.09 -2.35
N LYS A 711 -63.48 -8.66 -1.31
CA LYS A 711 -63.74 -7.27 -0.91
C LYS A 711 -64.22 -7.30 0.54
N THR A 712 -63.66 -6.43 1.39
CA THR A 712 -63.78 -6.46 2.86
C THR A 712 -63.31 -7.78 3.50
N GLN A 713 -62.69 -7.77 4.67
CA GLN A 713 -62.68 -6.72 5.71
C GLN A 713 -61.25 -6.28 6.07
#